data_AF-B6W1W4-F1
#
_entry.id   AF-B6W1W4-F1
#
_cell.length_a   1.000
_cell.length_b   1.000
_cell.length_c   1.000
_cell.angle_alpha   90.00
_cell.angle_beta   90.00
_cell.angle_gamma   90.00
#
_symmetry.space_group_name_H-M   'P 1'
#
loop_
_entity.id
_entity.type
_entity.pdbx_description
1 polymer ?
#
loop_
_entity_poly.entity_id
_entity_poly.type
_entity_poly.pdbx_seq_one_letter_code
_entity_poly.pdbx_strand_id
1 'polypeptide(L)'
;MYTKKKCKIYVLSVLLCTFFFSCSSIDFELPQGPQGTNGKSAYEIWKEEVETGHINWPSTQVDLADFLVYIKGEKGDKGKDGMSAYDQWKILITQGNVTNPHDPSLIWPSSKNTEADFWDFLSGRDGQSPHIGENGNWYIGNKDTEIKAIGKDGKNGINGKDGLSAYELWKQSVADGNINWPKNQTTMEHFFLYLKGKDGENGITPHVGENGNWYIGNHDTNFPAQGQKGENGKDGASPYIGPNGNWWINTSDTKIKAQGEKGSDGLTPFIKDGYWWIGTSNTGIAVQGPKGEQGDKGTDGLTPVIKNGNWWIGTTDTKIKAQGEKGDDGISPHIGNNGNWWIGTTDTGIKAQGEKGVNGASAYELWVNDVKNDKIKDKNNSAWAKDKITMADFYTYLSGTNGNNGKSTYELWKETVGTGNINDPKNPGQKWPSDKVSEYDFFNYLAGKDGINGSNGLSAHELWKNDLAKRCGTTDALIDHKNGGVWNCEKNTLNDFYDYLRGKDGKDGEDGKDGKPGEPGKPGTEVTIIKGIPNVIAQYSQSEYGEYVRTTDGGVLYKVYDETGQIAPKAQVKGMPGINAEKTYITNENGEFIVPKEDLPEIQDINLRWGTVKEVTLAGKTPQESAKNTYVPNRVRMRMILRDNSNSLYDYQYLYFYIQRKVNPEDQWQNIPSYLPNSGSRNLDAYRVSDKNNPNSILSDKKLYSSQNSSSNNGGYYYYIYTYRFIQENPGKFKNNQSEYWDGSDVYYTVKAREPYYGETFQWNGICLLAPYQMGPTLKTLKLKIISNGEAPSFSSAEGELDFSKIDFTRIYKSSTTRVVKENGMDYVEPIAYTEEEANKLKMAYITFRYTSTAGSQEASSSNNRSSAEVPTFKVFAPFLNSSIYIDNGNSSYFYRYYQGYLRKGKDEKTFIIENYNSSYELPEVQVIYEE
;
A
#
# COMPACT_ATOMS: atom_id res chain seq x y z
N MET A 1 1.97 48.72 -41.70
CA MET A 1 2.62 49.88 -42.36
C MET A 1 4.01 50.04 -41.76
N TYR A 2 4.97 50.60 -42.51
CA TYR A 2 6.42 50.62 -42.21
C TYR A 2 7.21 49.30 -42.33
N THR A 3 8.17 49.34 -43.25
CA THR A 3 9.11 48.30 -43.68
C THR A 3 10.53 48.64 -43.21
N LYS A 4 11.43 47.63 -43.19
CA LYS A 4 12.82 47.61 -43.74
C LYS A 4 13.70 46.62 -42.95
N LYS A 5 14.76 46.00 -43.48
CA LYS A 5 15.17 45.58 -44.85
C LYS A 5 16.45 44.71 -44.70
N LYS A 6 16.58 43.63 -45.50
CA LYS A 6 17.76 43.15 -46.29
C LYS A 6 19.20 43.40 -45.72
N CYS A 7 20.20 42.51 -45.90
CA CYS A 7 20.65 42.00 -47.21
C CYS A 7 21.77 40.92 -47.15
N LYS A 8 21.70 39.92 -48.07
CA LYS A 8 22.76 39.25 -48.89
C LYS A 8 24.03 38.65 -48.21
N ILE A 9 24.41 37.37 -48.38
CA ILE A 9 24.55 36.44 -49.56
C ILE A 9 25.91 36.59 -50.31
N TYR A 10 26.48 35.44 -50.69
CA TYR A 10 27.63 35.13 -51.58
C TYR A 10 29.00 34.93 -50.89
N VAL A 11 29.90 34.04 -51.35
CA VAL A 11 29.86 33.12 -52.52
C VAL A 11 30.52 31.77 -52.18
N LEU A 12 29.98 30.68 -52.74
CA LEU A 12 30.62 29.36 -52.75
C LEU A 12 31.69 29.33 -53.86
N SER A 13 32.79 28.59 -53.67
CA SER A 13 33.78 28.23 -54.72
C SER A 13 34.83 29.30 -55.07
N VAL A 14 35.94 29.30 -54.32
CA VAL A 14 37.26 29.56 -54.89
C VAL A 14 38.10 28.30 -54.66
N LEU A 15 38.56 27.73 -55.78
CA LEU A 15 39.61 26.73 -56.01
C LEU A 15 40.33 26.20 -54.74
N LEU A 16 40.35 24.91 -54.42
CA LEU A 16 40.70 23.76 -55.27
C LEU A 16 42.07 23.92 -55.96
N CYS A 17 43.14 23.87 -55.15
CA CYS A 17 44.53 23.68 -55.61
C CYS A 17 45.20 22.57 -54.77
N THR A 18 45.35 21.39 -55.37
CA THR A 18 46.15 20.27 -54.85
C THR A 18 47.64 20.49 -55.13
N PHE A 19 48.55 20.10 -54.23
CA PHE A 19 49.74 19.28 -54.56
C PHE A 19 50.42 18.71 -53.29
N PHE A 20 51.14 17.60 -53.47
CA PHE A 20 51.73 16.75 -52.42
C PHE A 20 53.11 17.25 -51.96
N PHE A 21 53.49 17.03 -50.69
CA PHE A 21 54.52 16.03 -50.28
C PHE A 21 54.89 16.08 -48.77
N SER A 22 54.77 14.92 -48.13
CA SER A 22 55.62 14.33 -47.07
C SER A 22 56.34 15.15 -45.95
N CYS A 23 56.13 14.65 -44.72
CA CYS A 23 57.06 14.53 -43.57
C CYS A 23 57.25 15.65 -42.52
N SER A 24 57.41 15.12 -41.30
CA SER A 24 58.05 15.67 -40.08
C SER A 24 57.40 16.84 -39.34
N SER A 25 56.87 16.48 -38.17
CA SER A 25 56.98 17.19 -36.88
C SER A 25 56.74 18.70 -36.86
N ILE A 26 55.52 19.09 -36.49
CA ILE A 26 55.25 20.37 -35.85
C ILE A 26 54.67 20.07 -34.48
N ASP A 27 55.48 20.29 -33.44
CA ASP A 27 54.97 20.44 -32.08
C ASP A 27 54.17 21.74 -31.98
N PHE A 28 52.97 21.66 -31.40
CA PHE A 28 52.27 22.82 -30.87
C PHE A 28 52.11 22.63 -29.37
N GLU A 29 52.99 23.27 -28.60
CA GLU A 29 52.72 23.52 -27.19
C GLU A 29 51.46 24.38 -27.08
N LEU A 30 50.39 23.81 -26.55
CA LEU A 30 49.25 24.57 -26.06
C LEU A 30 49.48 24.88 -24.57
N PRO A 31 49.17 26.11 -24.11
CA PRO A 31 49.50 26.53 -22.76
C PRO A 31 48.77 25.68 -21.72
N GLN A 32 49.45 25.40 -20.61
CA GLN A 32 48.87 24.75 -19.45
C GLN A 32 47.65 25.57 -18.99
N GLY A 33 46.46 24.96 -19.05
CA GLY A 33 45.22 25.61 -18.65
C GLY A 33 45.29 26.06 -17.18
N PRO A 34 44.64 27.17 -16.81
CA PRO A 34 44.65 27.65 -15.43
C PRO A 34 44.11 26.57 -14.50
N GLN A 35 44.77 26.39 -13.35
CA GLN A 35 44.32 25.48 -12.30
C GLN A 35 42.88 25.85 -11.91
N GLY A 36 41.95 24.91 -12.10
CA GLY A 36 40.55 25.11 -11.76
C GLY A 36 40.37 25.39 -10.27
N THR A 37 39.40 26.23 -9.93
CA THR A 37 38.96 26.43 -8.54
C THR A 37 38.29 25.16 -8.04
N ASN A 38 38.62 24.73 -6.81
CA ASN A 38 37.99 23.56 -6.18
C ASN A 38 36.46 23.65 -6.23
N GLY A 39 35.78 22.55 -6.58
CA GLY A 39 34.33 22.46 -6.52
C GLY A 39 33.81 22.44 -5.07
N LYS A 40 32.61 22.98 -4.86
CA LYS A 40 31.94 22.94 -3.55
C LYS A 40 31.45 21.53 -3.22
N SER A 41 31.59 21.14 -1.96
CA SER A 41 31.03 19.90 -1.41
C SER A 41 29.52 20.01 -1.18
N ALA A 42 28.84 18.86 -1.03
CA ALA A 42 27.42 18.80 -0.70
C ALA A 42 27.07 19.51 0.63
N TYR A 43 28.00 19.53 1.59
CA TYR A 43 27.86 20.28 2.84
C TYR A 43 27.88 21.81 2.60
N GLU A 44 28.80 22.31 1.77
CA GLU A 44 28.89 23.74 1.44
C GLU A 44 27.67 24.22 0.66
N ILE A 45 27.14 23.38 -0.25
CA ILE A 45 25.89 23.66 -0.97
C ILE A 45 24.70 23.64 -0.01
N TRP A 46 24.54 22.61 0.83
CA TRP A 46 23.47 22.54 1.83
C TRP A 46 23.48 23.77 2.74
N LYS A 47 24.66 24.18 3.20
CA LYS A 47 24.83 25.36 4.04
C LYS A 47 24.35 26.64 3.36
N GLU A 48 24.72 26.85 2.10
CA GLU A 48 24.25 28.01 1.32
C GLU A 48 22.72 27.98 1.11
N GLU A 49 22.12 26.81 0.89
CA GLU A 49 20.66 26.66 0.73
C GLU A 49 19.88 26.82 2.05
N VAL A 50 20.49 26.53 3.21
CA VAL A 50 19.94 26.87 4.55
C VAL A 50 20.10 28.37 4.84
N GLU A 51 21.27 28.96 4.56
CA GLU A 51 21.52 30.39 4.78
C GLU A 51 20.68 31.30 3.86
N THR A 52 20.34 30.85 2.66
CA THR A 52 19.40 31.53 1.74
C THR A 52 17.92 31.24 2.02
N GLY A 53 17.62 30.25 2.88
CA GLY A 53 16.26 29.93 3.33
C GLY A 53 15.44 29.02 2.41
N HIS A 54 16.07 28.36 1.43
CA HIS A 54 15.39 27.35 0.59
C HIS A 54 15.24 26.01 1.31
N ILE A 55 16.17 25.67 2.21
CA ILE A 55 16.04 24.52 3.12
C ILE A 55 15.52 25.01 4.47
N ASN A 56 14.38 24.45 4.91
CA ASN A 56 13.76 24.78 6.19
C ASN A 56 14.49 24.10 7.37
N TRP A 57 15.63 24.68 7.74
CA TRP A 57 16.48 24.25 8.86
C TRP A 57 16.98 25.50 9.63
N PRO A 58 17.29 25.42 10.94
CA PRO A 58 17.76 26.60 11.68
C PRO A 58 19.09 27.10 11.09
N SER A 59 19.13 28.34 10.60
CA SER A 59 20.35 28.94 10.02
C SER A 59 21.47 29.20 11.03
N THR A 60 21.21 29.00 12.33
CA THR A 60 22.22 28.95 13.39
C THR A 60 22.81 27.56 13.64
N GLN A 61 22.32 26.54 12.93
CA GLN A 61 22.74 25.12 12.97
C GLN A 61 23.18 24.70 11.58
N VAL A 62 24.31 25.26 11.12
CA VAL A 62 24.87 25.05 9.78
C VAL A 62 26.31 24.53 9.83
N ASP A 63 26.64 23.76 10.87
CA ASP A 63 27.91 23.05 10.95
C ASP A 63 27.85 21.65 10.32
N LEU A 64 29.00 20.96 10.27
CA LEU A 64 29.09 19.65 9.62
C LEU A 64 28.35 18.55 10.41
N ALA A 65 28.19 18.69 11.73
CA ALA A 65 27.38 17.78 12.52
C ALA A 65 25.88 18.01 12.27
N ASP A 66 25.45 19.27 12.15
CA ASP A 66 24.07 19.62 11.79
C ASP A 66 23.69 19.06 10.41
N PHE A 67 24.57 19.15 9.41
CA PHE A 67 24.38 18.53 8.09
C PHE A 67 24.19 17.01 8.18
N LEU A 68 24.97 16.35 9.05
CA LEU A 68 24.88 14.91 9.28
C LEU A 68 23.61 14.50 10.06
N VAL A 69 22.99 15.41 10.82
CA VAL A 69 21.65 15.22 11.41
C VAL A 69 20.57 15.46 10.36
N TYR A 70 20.71 16.47 9.50
CA TYR A 70 19.77 16.77 8.41
C TYR A 70 19.58 15.56 7.47
N ILE A 71 20.68 14.94 7.01
CA ILE A 71 20.61 13.74 6.16
C ILE A 71 20.15 12.46 6.92
N LYS A 72 19.99 12.52 8.24
CA LYS A 72 19.55 11.40 9.08
C LYS A 72 18.03 11.38 9.32
N GLY A 73 17.38 12.55 9.24
CA GLY A 73 15.95 12.73 9.44
C GLY A 73 15.51 12.76 10.91
N GLU A 74 14.26 13.18 11.14
CA GLU A 74 13.69 13.29 12.49
C GLU A 74 13.37 11.94 13.14
N LYS A 75 13.49 11.90 14.48
CA LYS A 75 13.26 10.70 15.28
C LYS A 75 11.77 10.45 15.50
N GLY A 76 11.28 9.29 15.07
CA GLY A 76 9.92 8.85 15.36
C GLY A 76 9.70 8.51 16.85
N ASP A 77 8.88 9.30 17.54
CA ASP A 77 8.47 8.97 18.91
C ASP A 77 7.47 7.80 18.91
N LYS A 78 7.80 6.76 19.71
CA LYS A 78 7.06 5.50 19.94
C LYS A 78 7.19 4.43 18.84
N GLY A 79 8.36 3.79 18.78
CA GLY A 79 8.47 2.35 18.49
C GLY A 79 7.96 1.89 17.13
N LYS A 80 8.12 2.72 16.10
CA LYS A 80 8.06 2.33 14.69
C LYS A 80 9.31 2.84 14.01
N ASP A 81 9.93 2.01 13.20
CA ASP A 81 11.20 2.33 12.54
C ASP A 81 11.03 3.57 11.66
N GLY A 82 11.94 4.54 11.82
CA GLY A 82 11.98 5.72 10.96
C GLY A 82 12.45 5.33 9.56
N MET A 83 11.86 5.92 8.52
CA MET A 83 12.31 5.70 7.14
C MET A 83 13.76 6.15 6.96
N SER A 84 14.58 5.35 6.27
CA SER A 84 15.97 5.73 5.97
C SER A 84 16.04 6.90 4.99
N ALA A 85 17.18 7.60 4.96
CA ALA A 85 17.43 8.69 4.01
C ALA A 85 17.23 8.28 2.54
N TYR A 86 17.56 7.02 2.20
CA TYR A 86 17.34 6.45 0.87
C TYR A 86 15.85 6.21 0.57
N ASP A 87 15.08 5.74 1.55
CA ASP A 87 13.63 5.56 1.40
C ASP A 87 12.90 6.91 1.33
N GLN A 88 13.34 7.91 2.11
CA GLN A 88 12.84 9.28 2.03
C GLN A 88 13.17 9.91 0.67
N TRP A 89 14.42 9.79 0.20
CA TRP A 89 14.83 10.24 -1.13
C TRP A 89 14.00 9.59 -2.24
N LYS A 90 13.76 8.28 -2.18
CA LYS A 90 12.85 7.57 -3.11
C LYS A 90 11.44 8.16 -3.14
N ILE A 91 10.87 8.46 -1.97
CA ILE A 91 9.55 9.12 -1.90
C ILE A 91 9.61 10.53 -2.51
N LEU A 92 10.68 11.30 -2.25
CA LEU A 92 10.83 12.64 -2.81
C LEU A 92 10.94 12.62 -4.35
N ILE A 93 11.80 11.78 -4.94
CA ILE A 93 11.95 11.72 -6.41
C ILE A 93 10.70 11.16 -7.10
N THR A 94 9.93 10.28 -6.46
CA THR A 94 8.64 9.81 -7.02
C THR A 94 7.52 10.86 -6.97
N GLN A 95 7.66 11.93 -6.17
CA GLN A 95 6.77 13.09 -6.21
C GLN A 95 7.07 14.05 -7.39
N GLY A 96 8.19 13.85 -8.09
CA GLY A 96 8.48 14.52 -9.37
C GLY A 96 8.90 16.00 -9.28
N ASN A 97 9.26 16.49 -8.10
CA ASN A 97 9.64 17.91 -7.86
C ASN A 97 11.06 18.08 -7.31
N VAL A 98 11.91 17.04 -7.33
CA VAL A 98 13.29 17.11 -6.83
C VAL A 98 14.21 17.60 -7.94
N THR A 99 14.74 18.82 -7.80
CA THR A 99 15.75 19.37 -8.70
C THR A 99 16.98 18.45 -8.80
N ASN A 100 17.53 18.28 -10.01
CA ASN A 100 18.72 17.50 -10.24
C ASN A 100 19.96 18.25 -9.70
N PRO A 101 20.71 17.71 -8.73
CA PRO A 101 21.88 18.40 -8.14
C PRO A 101 23.05 18.56 -9.13
N HIS A 102 23.05 17.86 -10.27
CA HIS A 102 24.04 18.06 -11.34
C HIS A 102 23.61 19.09 -12.41
N ASP A 103 22.32 19.38 -12.51
CA ASP A 103 21.77 20.39 -13.43
C ASP A 103 20.51 21.01 -12.81
N PRO A 104 20.63 22.16 -12.12
CA PRO A 104 19.51 22.80 -11.45
C PRO A 104 18.36 23.26 -12.38
N SER A 105 18.52 23.19 -13.70
CA SER A 105 17.44 23.47 -14.66
C SER A 105 16.54 22.25 -14.94
N LEU A 106 16.93 21.07 -14.46
CA LEU A 106 16.24 19.80 -14.66
C LEU A 106 15.75 19.20 -13.34
N ILE A 107 14.73 18.35 -13.42
CA ILE A 107 14.26 17.51 -12.30
C ILE A 107 14.94 16.15 -12.38
N TRP A 108 15.29 15.56 -11.23
CA TRP A 108 15.84 14.22 -11.15
C TRP A 108 14.85 13.18 -11.70
N PRO A 109 15.23 12.31 -12.66
CA PRO A 109 14.31 11.32 -13.20
C PRO A 109 13.83 10.35 -12.11
N SER A 110 12.51 10.22 -11.93
CA SER A 110 11.93 9.28 -10.95
C SER A 110 12.22 7.80 -11.26
N SER A 111 12.66 7.50 -12.50
CA SER A 111 13.19 6.20 -12.93
C SER A 111 14.61 5.93 -12.43
N LYS A 112 15.40 6.96 -12.10
CA LYS A 112 16.72 6.85 -11.48
C LYS A 112 16.59 6.76 -9.96
N ASN A 113 16.17 5.60 -9.48
CA ASN A 113 15.84 5.35 -8.07
C ASN A 113 16.63 4.20 -7.44
N THR A 114 17.70 3.73 -8.09
CA THR A 114 18.59 2.69 -7.54
C THR A 114 19.50 3.25 -6.45
N GLU A 115 20.22 2.38 -5.73
CA GLU A 115 21.22 2.82 -4.76
C GLU A 115 22.40 3.52 -5.45
N ALA A 116 22.76 3.10 -6.67
CA ALA A 116 23.75 3.80 -7.48
C ALA A 116 23.27 5.21 -7.89
N ASP A 117 21.99 5.38 -8.21
CA ASP A 117 21.39 6.70 -8.50
C ASP A 117 21.35 7.59 -7.26
N PHE A 118 21.15 7.03 -6.06
CA PHE A 118 21.23 7.76 -4.79
C PHE A 118 22.65 8.28 -4.53
N TRP A 119 23.68 7.49 -4.87
CA TRP A 119 25.06 7.93 -4.81
C TRP A 119 25.44 8.94 -5.89
N ASP A 120 24.91 8.81 -7.13
CA ASP A 120 25.03 9.82 -8.18
C ASP A 120 24.43 11.15 -7.67
N PHE A 121 23.19 11.12 -7.16
CA PHE A 121 22.48 12.28 -6.58
C PHE A 121 23.25 12.97 -5.44
N LEU A 122 23.97 12.22 -4.59
CA LEU A 122 24.76 12.77 -3.49
C LEU A 122 26.19 13.18 -3.89
N SER A 123 26.62 12.89 -5.12
CA SER A 123 27.95 13.22 -5.62
C SER A 123 28.03 14.63 -6.21
N GLY A 124 29.19 15.28 -6.04
CA GLY A 124 29.50 16.53 -6.76
C GLY A 124 30.23 16.21 -8.07
N ARG A 125 29.73 16.68 -9.22
CA ARG A 125 30.43 16.55 -10.50
C ARG A 125 31.34 17.76 -10.75
N ASP A 126 32.58 17.49 -11.14
CA ASP A 126 33.68 18.46 -11.29
C ASP A 126 33.62 19.33 -12.58
N GLY A 127 32.47 19.38 -13.24
CA GLY A 127 32.18 20.29 -14.36
C GLY A 127 32.96 20.07 -15.67
N GLN A 128 33.96 19.17 -15.72
CA GLN A 128 34.84 19.02 -16.90
C GLN A 128 35.15 17.57 -17.33
N SER A 129 34.59 16.56 -16.67
CA SER A 129 34.72 15.15 -17.09
C SER A 129 34.21 14.92 -18.54
N PRO A 130 35.03 14.40 -19.48
CA PRO A 130 34.59 14.12 -20.85
C PRO A 130 33.59 12.96 -20.92
N HIS A 131 32.49 13.13 -21.64
CA HIS A 131 31.49 12.09 -21.87
C HIS A 131 31.07 12.03 -23.35
N ILE A 132 30.36 10.97 -23.75
CA ILE A 132 29.86 10.82 -25.12
C ILE A 132 28.39 11.24 -25.15
N GLY A 133 28.05 12.24 -25.98
CA GLY A 133 26.67 12.70 -26.16
C GLY A 133 25.87 11.80 -27.11
N GLU A 134 24.53 11.98 -27.14
CA GLU A 134 23.60 11.16 -27.94
C GLU A 134 23.88 11.18 -29.46
N ASN A 135 24.65 12.15 -29.95
CA ASN A 135 25.09 12.24 -31.35
C ASN A 135 26.41 11.49 -31.66
N GLY A 136 27.05 10.87 -30.66
CA GLY A 136 28.30 10.11 -30.80
C GLY A 136 29.59 10.95 -30.74
N ASN A 137 29.51 12.23 -30.38
CA ASN A 137 30.67 13.09 -30.15
C ASN A 137 31.10 13.09 -28.67
N TRP A 138 32.35 13.46 -28.42
CA TRP A 138 32.83 13.83 -27.09
C TRP A 138 32.27 15.20 -26.67
N TYR A 139 31.87 15.31 -25.42
CA TYR A 139 31.42 16.51 -24.73
C TYR A 139 32.31 16.78 -23.53
N ILE A 140 32.67 18.04 -23.29
CA ILE A 140 33.39 18.48 -22.09
C ILE A 140 32.49 19.47 -21.36
N GLY A 141 31.94 19.05 -20.21
CA GLY A 141 30.74 19.68 -19.66
C GLY A 141 29.61 19.69 -20.70
N ASN A 142 28.83 20.77 -20.75
CA ASN A 142 27.66 20.87 -21.66
C ASN A 142 28.02 21.30 -23.10
N LYS A 143 29.31 21.22 -23.49
CA LYS A 143 29.79 21.67 -24.80
C LYS A 143 30.18 20.47 -25.68
N ASP A 144 29.47 20.29 -26.80
CA ASP A 144 29.87 19.38 -27.87
C ASP A 144 31.23 19.84 -28.43
N THR A 145 32.17 18.90 -28.56
CA THR A 145 33.49 19.17 -29.15
C THR A 145 33.52 19.02 -30.66
N GLU A 146 32.44 18.52 -31.28
CA GLU A 146 32.32 18.10 -32.68
C GLU A 146 33.27 16.92 -33.07
N ILE A 147 33.98 16.34 -32.10
CA ILE A 147 34.90 15.21 -32.30
C ILE A 147 34.19 13.89 -32.01
N LYS A 148 34.04 13.02 -33.01
CA LYS A 148 33.48 11.68 -32.84
C LYS A 148 34.35 10.79 -31.95
N ALA A 149 33.71 10.01 -31.09
CA ALA A 149 34.37 9.16 -30.10
C ALA A 149 34.90 7.83 -30.68
N ILE A 150 35.77 7.87 -31.68
CA ILE A 150 36.42 6.68 -32.27
C ILE A 150 37.84 6.97 -32.78
N GLY A 151 38.87 6.52 -32.04
CA GLY A 151 40.27 6.52 -32.52
C GLY A 151 41.34 6.53 -31.42
N LYS A 152 42.12 5.43 -31.35
CA LYS A 152 43.38 5.15 -30.61
C LYS A 152 43.85 6.08 -29.46
N ASP A 153 44.07 5.43 -28.32
CA ASP A 153 44.58 5.92 -27.03
C ASP A 153 45.66 7.02 -27.08
N GLY A 154 45.38 8.13 -26.38
CA GLY A 154 46.36 9.13 -25.94
C GLY A 154 46.59 9.05 -24.42
N LYS A 155 47.79 9.40 -23.95
CA LYS A 155 48.16 9.27 -22.52
C LYS A 155 47.34 10.19 -21.60
N ASN A 156 46.94 9.66 -20.45
CA ASN A 156 46.27 10.40 -19.38
C ASN A 156 47.09 11.60 -18.89
N GLY A 157 46.43 12.73 -18.67
CA GLY A 157 46.94 13.83 -17.84
C GLY A 157 46.88 13.49 -16.35
N ILE A 158 47.53 14.31 -15.53
CA ILE A 158 47.51 14.16 -14.06
C ILE A 158 46.27 14.86 -13.51
N ASN A 159 45.39 14.11 -12.82
CA ASN A 159 44.20 14.66 -12.17
C ASN A 159 44.57 15.62 -11.02
N GLY A 160 43.69 16.60 -10.78
CA GLY A 160 43.68 17.35 -9.51
C GLY A 160 43.27 16.45 -8.33
N LYS A 161 43.37 16.96 -7.09
CA LYS A 161 42.84 16.23 -5.93
C LYS A 161 41.32 16.34 -5.87
N ASP A 162 40.67 15.20 -5.75
CA ASP A 162 39.23 15.08 -5.55
C ASP A 162 38.76 15.72 -4.23
N GLY A 163 37.50 16.19 -4.20
CA GLY A 163 36.84 16.63 -2.97
C GLY A 163 36.34 15.46 -2.12
N LEU A 164 36.33 15.62 -0.79
CA LEU A 164 35.93 14.54 0.12
C LEU A 164 34.44 14.23 0.05
N SER A 165 34.11 12.94 -0.06
CA SER A 165 32.75 12.42 0.02
C SER A 165 32.16 12.55 1.44
N ALA A 166 30.82 12.46 1.56
CA ALA A 166 30.14 12.49 2.85
C ALA A 166 30.63 11.39 3.83
N TYR A 167 31.01 10.22 3.30
CA TYR A 167 31.64 9.14 4.06
C TYR A 167 33.03 9.52 4.58
N GLU A 168 33.86 10.17 3.77
CA GLU A 168 35.19 10.61 4.18
C GLU A 168 35.12 11.75 5.21
N LEU A 169 34.18 12.68 5.05
CA LEU A 169 33.90 13.75 6.01
C LEU A 169 33.35 13.20 7.34
N TRP A 170 32.47 12.21 7.30
CA TRP A 170 32.00 11.49 8.50
C TRP A 170 33.17 10.77 9.19
N LYS A 171 33.98 10.02 8.44
CA LYS A 171 35.15 9.29 8.94
C LYS A 171 36.16 10.23 9.59
N GLN A 172 36.40 11.40 9.00
CA GLN A 172 37.24 12.44 9.57
C GLN A 172 36.62 13.00 10.86
N SER A 173 35.32 13.30 10.88
CA SER A 173 34.62 13.81 12.07
C SER A 173 34.57 12.82 13.24
N VAL A 174 34.53 11.51 12.95
CA VAL A 174 34.70 10.43 13.94
C VAL A 174 36.15 10.39 14.44
N ALA A 175 37.14 10.52 13.56
CA ALA A 175 38.56 10.56 13.94
C ALA A 175 38.90 11.77 14.82
N ASP A 176 38.34 12.94 14.51
CA ASP A 176 38.50 14.19 15.26
C ASP A 176 37.74 14.17 16.60
N GLY A 177 36.71 13.32 16.72
CA GLY A 177 35.91 13.14 17.95
C GLY A 177 34.67 14.02 18.03
N ASN A 178 34.31 14.72 16.94
CA ASN A 178 33.10 15.52 16.82
C ASN A 178 31.83 14.65 16.77
N ILE A 179 31.97 13.39 16.33
CA ILE A 179 30.90 12.39 16.31
C ILE A 179 31.21 11.30 17.35
N ASN A 180 30.26 11.06 18.26
CA ASN A 180 30.36 9.99 19.25
C ASN A 180 30.11 8.60 18.63
N TRP A 181 31.15 8.07 17.97
CA TRP A 181 31.15 6.76 17.30
C TRP A 181 32.52 6.08 17.50
N PRO A 182 32.61 4.73 17.54
CA PRO A 182 33.90 4.06 17.74
C PRO A 182 34.89 4.36 16.60
N LYS A 183 36.07 4.90 16.92
CA LYS A 183 37.06 5.34 15.92
C LYS A 183 37.65 4.21 15.06
N ASN A 184 37.49 2.96 15.50
CA ASN A 184 37.84 1.74 14.76
C ASN A 184 36.72 1.24 13.82
N GLN A 185 35.52 1.82 13.90
CA GLN A 185 34.35 1.45 13.11
C GLN A 185 34.08 2.50 12.02
N THR A 186 35.02 2.64 11.09
CA THR A 186 34.98 3.68 10.03
C THR A 186 35.07 3.11 8.60
N THR A 187 34.45 1.95 8.37
CA THR A 187 34.18 1.44 7.00
C THR A 187 32.86 2.00 6.47
N MET A 188 32.60 1.84 5.17
CA MET A 188 31.33 2.28 4.56
C MET A 188 30.11 1.63 5.23
N GLU A 189 30.20 0.34 5.62
CA GLU A 189 29.12 -0.35 6.34
C GLU A 189 28.82 0.28 7.70
N HIS A 190 29.85 0.77 8.40
CA HIS A 190 29.67 1.48 9.67
C HIS A 190 29.05 2.87 9.49
N PHE A 191 29.31 3.54 8.36
CA PHE A 191 28.62 4.79 7.99
C PHE A 191 27.12 4.56 7.77
N PHE A 192 26.74 3.47 7.08
CA PHE A 192 25.34 3.06 6.97
C PHE A 192 24.71 2.73 8.34
N LEU A 193 25.45 2.06 9.24
CA LEU A 193 24.99 1.80 10.61
C LEU A 193 24.77 3.11 11.40
N TYR A 194 25.67 4.08 11.26
CA TYR A 194 25.54 5.40 11.88
C TYR A 194 24.30 6.16 11.39
N LEU A 195 24.00 6.09 10.10
CA LEU A 195 22.81 6.69 9.48
C LEU A 195 21.50 6.01 9.92
N LYS A 196 21.50 4.68 10.10
CA LYS A 196 20.33 3.94 10.64
C LYS A 196 20.04 4.24 12.11
N GLY A 197 21.05 4.65 12.88
CA GLY A 197 20.95 4.84 14.32
C GLY A 197 21.13 3.54 15.10
N LYS A 198 21.29 3.68 16.43
CA LYS A 198 21.44 2.56 17.37
C LYS A 198 20.11 2.30 18.07
N ASP A 199 19.76 1.04 18.24
CA ASP A 199 18.67 0.62 19.14
C ASP A 199 18.96 1.03 20.59
N GLY A 200 17.90 1.14 21.41
CA GLY A 200 18.03 1.27 22.86
C GLY A 200 18.56 -0.02 23.50
N GLU A 201 19.36 0.10 24.57
CA GLU A 201 20.07 -1.05 25.15
C GLU A 201 19.17 -2.11 25.81
N ASN A 202 19.59 -3.37 25.67
CA ASN A 202 19.17 -4.51 26.49
C ASN A 202 20.38 -5.03 27.30
N GLY A 203 20.13 -5.77 28.39
CA GLY A 203 21.14 -6.13 29.42
C GLY A 203 22.29 -7.06 28.99
N ILE A 204 23.32 -7.15 29.85
CA ILE A 204 24.66 -7.70 29.56
C ILE A 204 24.72 -9.25 29.60
N THR A 205 25.44 -9.84 28.64
CA THR A 205 25.63 -11.30 28.45
C THR A 205 27.05 -11.77 28.85
N PRO A 206 27.24 -13.01 29.37
CA PRO A 206 28.57 -13.60 29.62
C PRO A 206 29.41 -13.88 28.36
N HIS A 207 30.74 -13.88 28.48
CA HIS A 207 31.70 -14.22 27.42
C HIS A 207 32.91 -15.02 27.96
N VAL A 208 33.99 -15.19 27.18
CA VAL A 208 35.24 -15.88 27.57
C VAL A 208 36.42 -14.92 27.37
N GLY A 209 37.29 -14.79 28.37
CA GLY A 209 38.43 -13.86 28.36
C GLY A 209 39.77 -14.49 27.96
N GLU A 210 40.81 -13.66 27.89
CA GLU A 210 42.12 -14.00 27.29
C GLU A 210 42.93 -15.08 28.05
N ASN A 211 42.65 -15.29 29.34
CA ASN A 211 43.19 -16.41 30.12
C ASN A 211 42.49 -17.75 29.82
N GLY A 212 41.52 -17.74 28.91
CA GLY A 212 40.72 -18.90 28.54
C GLY A 212 39.60 -19.23 29.52
N ASN A 213 39.22 -18.33 30.45
CA ASN A 213 38.13 -18.54 31.40
C ASN A 213 36.82 -17.84 30.98
N TRP A 214 35.68 -18.23 31.56
CA TRP A 214 34.41 -17.50 31.45
C TRP A 214 34.44 -16.14 32.19
N TYR A 215 33.70 -15.16 31.69
CA TYR A 215 33.61 -13.77 32.16
C TYR A 215 32.15 -13.27 32.14
N ILE A 216 31.80 -12.36 33.05
CA ILE A 216 30.51 -11.65 33.08
C ILE A 216 30.79 -10.14 33.15
N GLY A 217 30.52 -9.42 32.06
CA GLY A 217 31.07 -8.07 31.90
C GLY A 217 32.59 -8.10 32.07
N ASN A 218 33.14 -7.19 32.87
CA ASN A 218 34.59 -7.13 33.13
C ASN A 218 35.06 -8.08 34.26
N HIS A 219 34.22 -9.01 34.73
CA HIS A 219 34.53 -9.90 35.85
C HIS A 219 34.91 -11.32 35.38
N ASP A 220 36.15 -11.72 35.65
CA ASP A 220 36.68 -13.07 35.41
C ASP A 220 36.10 -14.09 36.41
N THR A 221 35.57 -15.21 35.91
CA THR A 221 34.99 -16.26 36.77
C THR A 221 35.99 -17.36 37.15
N ASN A 222 37.25 -17.32 36.70
CA ASN A 222 38.29 -18.33 36.96
C ASN A 222 37.96 -19.78 36.50
N PHE A 223 37.00 -19.96 35.58
CA PHE A 223 36.61 -21.28 35.06
C PHE A 223 37.01 -21.47 33.59
N PRO A 224 37.95 -22.40 33.26
CA PRO A 224 38.47 -22.53 31.90
C PRO A 224 37.42 -23.04 30.90
N ALA A 225 37.27 -22.29 29.83
CA ALA A 225 36.38 -22.52 28.71
C ALA A 225 36.89 -23.56 27.70
N GLN A 226 38.14 -24.04 27.78
CA GLN A 226 38.56 -25.20 26.95
C GLN A 226 39.78 -26.04 27.42
N GLY A 227 39.68 -27.36 27.20
CA GLY A 227 40.77 -28.36 27.20
C GLY A 227 40.26 -29.75 27.62
N GLN A 228 40.57 -30.90 26.99
CA GLN A 228 41.22 -31.22 25.71
C GLN A 228 40.44 -32.34 24.98
N LYS A 229 40.81 -32.62 23.72
CA LYS A 229 40.06 -33.37 22.68
C LYS A 229 39.87 -34.89 22.94
N GLY A 230 38.69 -35.45 22.60
CA GLY A 230 38.38 -36.89 22.62
C GLY A 230 36.97 -37.22 22.05
N GLU A 231 36.55 -38.49 22.04
CA GLU A 231 35.34 -39.00 21.34
C GLU A 231 34.64 -40.15 22.11
N ASN A 232 33.48 -40.78 21.78
CA ASN A 232 32.59 -40.89 20.59
C ASN A 232 31.12 -41.28 20.99
N GLY A 233 30.07 -40.98 20.19
CA GLY A 233 28.68 -41.50 20.41
C GLY A 233 27.58 -40.97 19.45
N LYS A 234 26.45 -41.71 19.30
CA LYS A 234 25.13 -41.24 18.78
C LYS A 234 24.30 -40.68 19.95
N ASP A 235 23.31 -39.84 19.65
CA ASP A 235 22.48 -39.21 20.69
C ASP A 235 21.51 -40.20 21.35
N GLY A 236 21.24 -40.00 22.65
CA GLY A 236 20.36 -40.84 23.46
C GLY A 236 18.98 -40.22 23.74
N ALA A 237 18.19 -40.92 24.54
CA ALA A 237 16.83 -40.52 24.92
C ALA A 237 16.81 -39.24 25.78
N SER A 238 15.73 -38.45 25.72
CA SER A 238 15.59 -37.19 26.48
C SER A 238 14.28 -37.12 27.29
N PRO A 239 14.29 -36.51 28.49
CA PRO A 239 13.10 -36.29 29.32
C PRO A 239 12.25 -35.08 28.86
N TYR A 240 10.94 -35.15 29.07
CA TYR A 240 9.98 -34.04 28.90
C TYR A 240 8.77 -34.18 29.86
N ILE A 241 7.93 -33.15 29.98
CA ILE A 241 6.73 -33.20 30.84
C ILE A 241 5.52 -33.68 30.02
N GLY A 242 4.87 -34.75 30.46
CA GLY A 242 3.69 -35.32 29.82
C GLY A 242 2.37 -34.67 30.25
N PRO A 243 1.26 -34.94 29.53
CA PRO A 243 -0.02 -34.23 29.71
C PRO A 243 -0.72 -34.51 31.06
N ASN A 244 -0.25 -35.48 31.84
CA ASN A 244 -0.70 -35.73 33.21
C ASN A 244 0.11 -34.95 34.28
N GLY A 245 1.05 -34.10 33.88
CA GLY A 245 1.89 -33.30 34.78
C GLY A 245 3.10 -34.05 35.36
N ASN A 246 3.36 -35.28 34.91
CA ASN A 246 4.55 -36.05 35.27
C ASN A 246 5.69 -35.83 34.29
N TRP A 247 6.91 -36.16 34.69
CA TRP A 247 8.03 -36.35 33.78
C TRP A 247 7.94 -37.69 33.03
N TRP A 248 8.31 -37.67 31.76
CA TRP A 248 8.35 -38.79 30.83
C TRP A 248 9.72 -38.84 30.17
N ILE A 249 10.18 -40.04 29.78
CA ILE A 249 11.38 -40.23 28.96
C ILE A 249 11.00 -41.11 27.77
N ASN A 250 11.21 -40.62 26.55
CA ASN A 250 10.61 -41.18 25.33
C ASN A 250 9.10 -41.44 25.53
N THR A 251 8.64 -42.68 25.44
CA THR A 251 7.21 -43.06 25.57
C THR A 251 6.83 -43.59 26.95
N SER A 252 7.72 -43.49 27.95
CA SER A 252 7.49 -44.04 29.30
C SER A 252 7.25 -42.95 30.34
N ASP A 253 6.11 -43.03 31.04
CA ASP A 253 5.78 -42.20 32.20
C ASP A 253 6.62 -42.62 33.41
N THR A 254 7.35 -41.67 34.02
CA THR A 254 8.12 -41.95 35.24
C THR A 254 7.25 -41.94 36.50
N LYS A 255 6.01 -41.44 36.40
CA LYS A 255 5.05 -41.20 37.49
C LYS A 255 5.47 -40.17 38.54
N ILE A 256 6.55 -39.43 38.29
CA ILE A 256 7.04 -38.35 39.16
C ILE A 256 6.49 -37.02 38.64
N LYS A 257 5.74 -36.27 39.47
CA LYS A 257 5.22 -34.96 39.11
C LYS A 257 6.34 -33.94 38.87
N ALA A 258 6.16 -33.09 37.86
CA ALA A 258 7.17 -32.13 37.45
C ALA A 258 7.13 -30.78 38.21
N GLN A 259 6.05 -30.48 38.93
CA GLN A 259 5.80 -29.19 39.56
C GLN A 259 5.37 -29.36 41.03
N GLY A 260 5.86 -28.48 41.91
CA GLY A 260 5.50 -28.41 43.33
C GLY A 260 4.10 -27.85 43.58
N GLU A 261 3.60 -27.98 44.81
CA GLU A 261 2.29 -27.44 45.19
C GLU A 261 2.33 -25.92 45.42
N LYS A 262 1.22 -25.24 45.11
CA LYS A 262 1.13 -23.78 45.11
C LYS A 262 0.87 -23.24 46.52
N GLY A 263 1.67 -22.27 46.96
CA GLY A 263 1.51 -21.58 48.24
C GLY A 263 0.20 -20.79 48.36
N SER A 264 -0.24 -20.57 49.61
CA SER A 264 -1.50 -19.90 49.97
C SER A 264 -1.40 -18.37 50.03
N ASP A 265 -2.50 -17.67 49.77
CA ASP A 265 -2.57 -16.20 49.77
C ASP A 265 -2.40 -15.55 51.17
N GLY A 266 -2.06 -14.25 51.19
CA GLY A 266 -1.84 -13.47 52.42
C GLY A 266 -3.13 -12.97 53.10
N LEU A 267 -3.05 -12.71 54.41
CA LEU A 267 -4.20 -12.28 55.22
C LEU A 267 -4.39 -10.74 55.21
N THR A 268 -5.65 -10.29 55.22
CA THR A 268 -6.04 -8.87 55.12
C THR A 268 -6.64 -8.34 56.45
N PRO A 269 -6.38 -7.08 56.84
CA PRO A 269 -7.01 -6.44 58.01
C PRO A 269 -8.48 -6.08 57.81
N PHE A 270 -9.27 -6.17 58.89
CA PHE A 270 -10.63 -5.64 59.01
C PHE A 270 -10.94 -5.23 60.47
N ILE A 271 -12.08 -4.58 60.70
CA ILE A 271 -12.50 -4.13 62.05
C ILE A 271 -13.56 -5.08 62.60
N LYS A 272 -13.41 -5.50 63.87
CA LYS A 272 -14.43 -6.26 64.59
C LYS A 272 -14.34 -6.03 66.10
N ASP A 273 -15.50 -5.91 66.76
CA ASP A 273 -15.66 -5.74 68.21
C ASP A 273 -14.89 -4.53 68.81
N GLY A 274 -14.70 -3.46 68.02
CA GLY A 274 -14.00 -2.23 68.43
C GLY A 274 -12.48 -2.23 68.23
N TYR A 275 -11.92 -3.36 67.75
CA TYR A 275 -10.50 -3.56 67.53
C TYR A 275 -10.19 -3.90 66.06
N TRP A 276 -8.95 -3.71 65.65
CA TRP A 276 -8.45 -4.22 64.37
C TRP A 276 -8.15 -5.72 64.45
N TRP A 277 -8.50 -6.47 63.41
CA TRP A 277 -8.23 -7.89 63.22
C TRP A 277 -7.49 -8.10 61.90
N ILE A 278 -6.68 -9.15 61.79
CA ILE A 278 -6.06 -9.59 60.54
C ILE A 278 -6.33 -11.09 60.40
N GLY A 279 -7.07 -11.49 59.36
CA GLY A 279 -7.61 -12.85 59.29
C GLY A 279 -8.44 -13.19 60.54
N THR A 280 -8.19 -14.33 61.16
CA THR A 280 -8.88 -14.77 62.39
C THR A 280 -8.25 -14.24 63.69
N SER A 281 -7.24 -13.38 63.63
CA SER A 281 -6.51 -12.88 64.80
C SER A 281 -6.90 -11.45 65.17
N ASN A 282 -7.34 -11.24 66.42
CA ASN A 282 -7.51 -9.90 66.99
C ASN A 282 -6.14 -9.30 67.31
N THR A 283 -5.87 -8.07 66.85
CA THR A 283 -4.59 -7.39 67.14
C THR A 283 -4.56 -6.75 68.53
N GLY A 284 -5.71 -6.58 69.17
CA GLY A 284 -5.84 -5.87 70.46
C GLY A 284 -5.68 -4.35 70.34
N ILE A 285 -5.50 -3.80 69.13
CA ILE A 285 -5.37 -2.36 68.88
C ILE A 285 -6.76 -1.77 68.60
N ALA A 286 -7.22 -0.87 69.48
CA ALA A 286 -8.52 -0.22 69.34
C ALA A 286 -8.54 0.73 68.14
N VAL A 287 -9.70 0.84 67.48
CA VAL A 287 -9.84 1.65 66.25
C VAL A 287 -9.88 3.16 66.56
N GLN A 288 -10.26 3.55 67.78
CA GLN A 288 -10.27 4.94 68.23
C GLN A 288 -9.19 5.20 69.29
N GLY A 289 -8.58 6.39 69.24
CA GLY A 289 -7.62 6.86 70.25
C GLY A 289 -8.27 7.13 71.60
N PRO A 290 -7.46 7.27 72.67
CA PRO A 290 -7.98 7.61 74.00
C PRO A 290 -8.74 8.95 73.98
N LYS A 291 -9.89 8.98 74.65
CA LYS A 291 -10.72 10.18 74.78
C LYS A 291 -9.95 11.25 75.58
N GLY A 292 -9.74 12.42 74.96
CA GLY A 292 -9.08 13.55 75.63
C GLY A 292 -9.85 13.99 76.88
N GLU A 293 -9.12 14.38 77.91
CA GLU A 293 -9.72 14.95 79.11
C GLU A 293 -10.28 16.36 78.78
N GLN A 294 -11.60 16.50 78.96
CA GLN A 294 -12.33 17.77 78.97
C GLN A 294 -12.38 18.58 77.65
N GLY A 295 -13.22 18.11 76.70
CA GLY A 295 -13.96 19.01 75.79
C GLY A 295 -13.48 19.10 74.34
N ASP A 296 -12.22 18.76 74.06
CA ASP A 296 -11.69 18.77 72.70
C ASP A 296 -12.04 17.50 71.89
N LYS A 297 -12.07 17.63 70.56
CA LYS A 297 -12.31 16.52 69.64
C LYS A 297 -11.21 15.47 69.79
N GLY A 298 -11.59 14.20 69.95
CA GLY A 298 -10.64 13.09 70.05
C GLY A 298 -9.77 12.96 68.80
N THR A 299 -8.56 12.43 68.96
CA THR A 299 -7.60 12.22 67.88
C THR A 299 -8.06 11.16 66.88
N ASP A 300 -7.66 11.32 65.61
CA ASP A 300 -7.98 10.38 64.54
C ASP A 300 -7.48 8.95 64.86
N GLY A 301 -8.24 7.96 64.42
CA GLY A 301 -7.95 6.53 64.64
C GLY A 301 -6.72 6.04 63.87
N LEU A 302 -6.08 4.98 64.38
CA LEU A 302 -4.89 4.40 63.76
C LEU A 302 -5.23 3.57 62.51
N THR A 303 -4.64 3.93 61.37
CA THR A 303 -4.83 3.24 60.08
C THR A 303 -3.79 2.12 59.87
N PRO A 304 -4.18 0.95 59.31
CA PRO A 304 -3.24 -0.10 58.93
C PRO A 304 -2.45 0.24 57.65
N VAL A 305 -1.16 -0.09 57.64
CA VAL A 305 -0.23 0.05 56.50
C VAL A 305 0.72 -1.15 56.44
N ILE A 306 1.22 -1.52 55.26
CA ILE A 306 2.24 -2.57 55.12
C ILE A 306 3.63 -1.95 55.26
N LYS A 307 4.46 -2.47 56.16
CA LYS A 307 5.88 -2.11 56.29
C LYS A 307 6.72 -3.36 56.55
N ASN A 308 7.84 -3.48 55.84
CA ASN A 308 8.80 -4.59 55.96
C ASN A 308 8.16 -6.00 55.86
N GLY A 309 7.12 -6.14 55.02
CA GLY A 309 6.39 -7.39 54.80
C GLY A 309 5.31 -7.72 55.83
N ASN A 310 5.19 -6.96 56.93
CA ASN A 310 4.15 -7.13 57.94
C ASN A 310 3.06 -6.05 57.83
N TRP A 311 1.88 -6.34 58.37
CA TRP A 311 0.89 -5.32 58.67
C TRP A 311 1.27 -4.55 59.94
N TRP A 312 1.23 -3.23 59.85
CA TRP A 312 1.40 -2.30 60.96
C TRP A 312 0.12 -1.49 61.15
N ILE A 313 -0.24 -1.15 62.38
CA ILE A 313 -1.36 -0.25 62.68
C ILE A 313 -0.79 0.97 63.41
N GLY A 314 -0.87 2.14 62.77
CA GLY A 314 -0.15 3.33 63.23
C GLY A 314 1.36 3.11 63.27
N THR A 315 1.92 3.08 64.48
CA THR A 315 3.35 2.84 64.75
C THR A 315 3.65 1.45 65.32
N THR A 316 2.66 0.55 65.43
CA THR A 316 2.82 -0.79 66.00
C THR A 316 2.89 -1.86 64.90
N ASP A 317 3.96 -2.66 64.88
CA ASP A 317 4.03 -3.88 64.06
C ASP A 317 3.12 -4.95 64.67
N THR A 318 2.18 -5.49 63.88
CA THR A 318 1.34 -6.62 64.33
C THR A 318 2.10 -7.95 64.29
N LYS A 319 3.26 -7.99 63.62
CA LYS A 319 4.07 -9.17 63.29
C LYS A 319 3.36 -10.19 62.38
N ILE A 320 2.19 -9.84 61.84
CA ILE A 320 1.45 -10.69 60.89
C ILE A 320 1.90 -10.30 59.48
N LYS A 321 2.46 -11.25 58.73
CA LYS A 321 2.87 -11.06 57.34
C LYS A 321 1.67 -10.65 56.47
N ALA A 322 1.87 -9.65 55.62
CA ALA A 322 0.85 -9.16 54.69
C ALA A 322 0.78 -9.95 53.37
N GLN A 323 1.75 -10.85 53.15
CA GLN A 323 1.85 -11.69 51.95
C GLN A 323 2.04 -13.15 52.36
N GLY A 324 1.41 -14.07 51.62
CA GLY A 324 1.54 -15.50 51.81
C GLY A 324 2.88 -16.06 51.34
N GLU A 325 3.17 -17.32 51.69
CA GLU A 325 4.49 -17.92 51.41
C GLU A 325 4.58 -18.42 49.96
N LYS A 326 5.80 -18.30 49.38
CA LYS A 326 6.10 -18.76 48.02
C LYS A 326 6.01 -20.29 47.98
N GLY A 327 5.29 -20.84 47.00
CA GLY A 327 5.22 -22.29 46.77
C GLY A 327 6.57 -22.89 46.33
N ASP A 328 6.69 -24.21 46.47
CA ASP A 328 7.94 -24.94 46.24
C ASP A 328 8.35 -24.98 44.77
N ASP A 329 9.67 -24.92 44.52
CA ASP A 329 10.25 -25.03 43.19
C ASP A 329 10.16 -26.50 42.66
N GLY A 330 9.99 -26.66 41.35
CA GLY A 330 9.77 -27.97 40.70
C GLY A 330 11.01 -28.87 40.65
N ILE A 331 10.79 -30.17 40.36
CA ILE A 331 11.85 -31.19 40.36
C ILE A 331 12.49 -31.30 38.97
N SER A 332 13.81 -31.15 38.85
CA SER A 332 14.55 -31.19 37.57
C SER A 332 15.17 -32.55 37.25
N PRO A 333 15.19 -32.96 35.95
CA PRO A 333 15.92 -34.14 35.50
C PRO A 333 17.42 -33.87 35.29
N HIS A 334 18.26 -34.88 35.51
CA HIS A 334 19.70 -34.87 35.23
C HIS A 334 20.20 -36.28 34.87
N ILE A 335 21.44 -36.41 34.37
CA ILE A 335 22.06 -37.72 34.10
C ILE A 335 22.88 -38.11 35.33
N GLY A 336 22.57 -39.23 35.96
CA GLY A 336 23.29 -39.74 37.12
C GLY A 336 24.58 -40.47 36.75
N ASN A 337 25.44 -40.70 37.75
CA ASN A 337 26.79 -41.28 37.57
C ASN A 337 26.81 -42.69 36.94
N ASN A 338 25.66 -43.38 36.88
CA ASN A 338 25.51 -44.68 36.20
C ASN A 338 25.13 -44.56 34.71
N GLY A 339 25.04 -43.34 34.17
CA GLY A 339 24.68 -43.08 32.76
C GLY A 339 23.18 -43.15 32.47
N ASN A 340 22.34 -43.28 33.51
CA ASN A 340 20.89 -43.20 33.41
C ASN A 340 20.38 -41.78 33.64
N TRP A 341 19.17 -41.50 33.19
CA TRP A 341 18.41 -40.33 33.63
C TRP A 341 17.89 -40.51 35.06
N TRP A 342 17.98 -39.43 35.83
CA TRP A 342 17.49 -39.27 37.19
C TRP A 342 16.58 -38.03 37.25
N ILE A 343 15.61 -38.02 38.16
CA ILE A 343 14.67 -36.91 38.34
C ILE A 343 14.61 -36.57 39.82
N GLY A 344 15.09 -35.38 40.17
CA GLY A 344 15.45 -35.07 41.56
C GLY A 344 16.45 -36.11 42.07
N THR A 345 16.11 -36.78 43.17
CA THR A 345 16.94 -37.83 43.78
C THR A 345 16.56 -39.26 43.35
N THR A 346 15.75 -39.45 42.31
CA THR A 346 15.24 -40.77 41.88
C THR A 346 15.83 -41.22 40.54
N ASP A 347 16.42 -42.43 40.48
CA ASP A 347 16.88 -43.07 39.23
C ASP A 347 15.68 -43.55 38.40
N THR A 348 15.68 -43.29 37.10
CA THR A 348 14.63 -43.78 36.18
C THR A 348 15.01 -45.09 35.48
N GLY A 349 16.27 -45.52 35.57
CA GLY A 349 16.77 -46.75 34.94
C GLY A 349 17.04 -46.65 33.43
N ILE A 350 16.86 -45.48 32.81
CA ILE A 350 16.91 -45.29 31.34
C ILE A 350 18.21 -44.61 30.91
N LYS A 351 19.00 -45.25 30.04
CA LYS A 351 20.31 -44.74 29.57
C LYS A 351 20.21 -43.50 28.68
N ALA A 352 21.19 -42.60 28.81
CA ALA A 352 21.18 -41.27 28.19
C ALA A 352 21.99 -41.09 26.88
N GLN A 353 22.65 -42.12 26.32
CA GLN A 353 23.46 -41.98 25.08
C GLN A 353 23.54 -43.28 24.24
N GLY A 354 23.88 -43.18 22.95
CA GLY A 354 24.03 -44.29 21.99
C GLY A 354 25.38 -44.32 21.22
N GLU A 355 25.55 -45.25 20.25
CA GLU A 355 26.84 -45.58 19.61
C GLU A 355 27.06 -44.97 18.20
N LYS A 356 28.29 -44.53 17.86
CA LYS A 356 28.61 -43.65 16.70
C LYS A 356 28.84 -44.35 15.34
N GLY A 357 28.94 -43.57 14.26
CA GLY A 357 29.20 -44.02 12.87
C GLY A 357 30.18 -43.13 12.07
N VAL A 358 30.46 -43.52 10.81
CA VAL A 358 31.60 -43.08 9.95
C VAL A 358 31.21 -42.27 8.69
N ASN A 359 32.21 -41.64 8.04
CA ASN A 359 32.16 -40.66 6.94
C ASN A 359 31.20 -40.96 5.75
N GLY A 360 30.63 -39.88 5.17
CA GLY A 360 29.72 -39.94 4.02
C GLY A 360 30.32 -39.46 2.67
N ALA A 361 29.71 -39.89 1.57
CA ALA A 361 30.14 -39.64 0.18
C ALA A 361 29.29 -38.56 -0.53
N SER A 362 29.78 -38.05 -1.67
CA SER A 362 29.11 -37.01 -2.47
C SER A 362 27.83 -37.50 -3.17
N ALA A 363 26.96 -36.59 -3.60
CA ALA A 363 25.70 -36.91 -4.29
C ALA A 363 25.91 -37.73 -5.58
N TYR A 364 26.99 -37.48 -6.32
CA TYR A 364 27.37 -38.28 -7.49
C TYR A 364 27.84 -39.68 -7.07
N GLU A 365 28.66 -39.82 -6.03
CA GLU A 365 29.10 -41.14 -5.54
C GLU A 365 27.95 -41.97 -4.97
N LEU A 366 26.97 -41.33 -4.31
CA LEU A 366 25.73 -41.97 -3.88
C LEU A 366 24.89 -42.43 -5.08
N TRP A 367 24.69 -41.57 -6.09
CA TRP A 367 23.98 -41.94 -7.31
C TRP A 367 24.68 -43.07 -8.08
N VAL A 368 26.01 -43.03 -8.23
CA VAL A 368 26.80 -44.11 -8.84
C VAL A 368 26.67 -45.42 -8.06
N ASN A 369 26.65 -45.37 -6.73
CA ASN A 369 26.39 -46.54 -5.90
C ASN A 369 24.96 -47.07 -6.07
N ASP A 370 23.95 -46.21 -6.13
CA ASP A 370 22.56 -46.63 -6.29
C ASP A 370 22.25 -47.14 -7.72
N VAL A 371 22.93 -46.64 -8.76
CA VAL A 371 22.94 -47.22 -10.11
C VAL A 371 23.54 -48.64 -10.07
N LYS A 372 24.71 -48.82 -9.46
CA LYS A 372 25.37 -50.14 -9.35
C LYS A 372 24.52 -51.16 -8.57
N ASN A 373 23.68 -50.70 -7.65
CA ASN A 373 22.78 -51.51 -6.83
C ASN A 373 21.32 -51.59 -7.34
N ASP A 374 21.06 -51.29 -8.63
CA ASP A 374 19.74 -51.40 -9.29
C ASP A 374 18.61 -50.54 -8.67
N LYS A 375 18.94 -49.54 -7.86
CA LYS A 375 17.95 -48.64 -7.23
C LYS A 375 17.54 -47.48 -8.13
N ILE A 376 18.43 -47.05 -9.03
CA ILE A 376 18.13 -46.00 -10.00
C ILE A 376 17.45 -46.61 -11.22
N LYS A 377 16.34 -45.99 -11.63
CA LYS A 377 15.55 -46.39 -12.79
C LYS A 377 15.49 -45.28 -13.81
N ASP A 378 15.32 -45.65 -15.08
CA ASP A 378 15.03 -44.72 -16.15
C ASP A 378 13.56 -44.23 -16.12
N LYS A 379 13.25 -43.31 -17.03
CA LYS A 379 11.94 -42.66 -17.16
C LYS A 379 10.83 -43.63 -17.65
N ASN A 380 11.20 -44.84 -18.08
CA ASN A 380 10.29 -45.94 -18.44
C ASN A 380 10.17 -46.99 -17.30
N ASN A 381 10.63 -46.66 -16.08
CA ASN A 381 10.63 -47.53 -14.90
C ASN A 381 11.49 -48.81 -15.07
N SER A 382 12.41 -48.83 -16.04
CA SER A 382 13.41 -49.88 -16.25
C SER A 382 14.69 -49.57 -15.45
N ALA A 383 15.49 -50.57 -15.10
CA ALA A 383 16.73 -50.32 -14.35
C ALA A 383 17.72 -49.50 -15.19
N TRP A 384 18.37 -48.50 -14.59
CA TRP A 384 19.38 -47.70 -15.28
C TRP A 384 20.64 -48.53 -15.56
N ALA A 385 21.23 -48.36 -16.73
CA ALA A 385 22.36 -49.17 -17.18
C ALA A 385 23.61 -48.94 -16.29
N LYS A 386 24.17 -50.01 -15.71
CA LYS A 386 25.22 -49.95 -14.67
C LYS A 386 26.57 -49.39 -15.16
N ASP A 387 26.77 -49.36 -16.46
CA ASP A 387 27.91 -48.79 -17.17
C ASP A 387 27.75 -47.28 -17.45
N LYS A 388 26.51 -46.75 -17.41
CA LYS A 388 26.20 -45.32 -17.58
C LYS A 388 26.27 -44.57 -16.26
N ILE A 389 27.48 -44.49 -15.71
CA ILE A 389 27.79 -43.90 -14.41
C ILE A 389 28.71 -42.68 -14.48
N THR A 390 28.85 -42.04 -15.65
CA THR A 390 29.66 -40.83 -15.80
C THR A 390 28.94 -39.58 -15.29
N MET A 391 29.67 -38.49 -15.06
CA MET A 391 29.05 -37.20 -14.69
C MET A 391 28.11 -36.67 -15.79
N ALA A 392 28.38 -36.99 -17.06
CA ALA A 392 27.48 -36.66 -18.17
C ALA A 392 26.19 -37.52 -18.14
N ASP A 393 26.30 -38.80 -17.78
CA ASP A 393 25.12 -39.66 -17.55
C ASP A 393 24.30 -39.17 -16.34
N PHE A 394 24.96 -38.70 -15.27
CA PHE A 394 24.30 -38.09 -14.11
C PHE A 394 23.51 -36.84 -14.51
N TYR A 395 24.10 -35.94 -15.30
CA TYR A 395 23.38 -34.79 -15.85
C TYR A 395 22.31 -35.17 -16.88
N THR A 396 22.44 -36.31 -17.58
CA THR A 396 21.41 -36.85 -18.50
C THR A 396 20.24 -37.49 -17.75
N TYR A 397 20.50 -38.09 -16.58
CA TYR A 397 19.48 -38.55 -15.65
C TYR A 397 18.71 -37.37 -15.05
N LEU A 398 19.41 -36.29 -14.70
CA LEU A 398 18.83 -35.06 -14.14
C LEU A 398 18.14 -34.15 -15.18
N SER A 399 18.49 -34.22 -16.47
CA SER A 399 17.88 -33.37 -17.50
C SER A 399 16.55 -33.91 -18.02
N GLY A 400 15.51 -33.08 -18.01
CA GLY A 400 14.20 -33.38 -18.59
C GLY A 400 14.14 -33.14 -20.10
N THR A 401 13.19 -33.78 -20.79
CA THR A 401 12.74 -33.32 -22.11
C THR A 401 11.80 -32.12 -21.94
N ASN A 402 11.89 -31.14 -22.85
CA ASN A 402 11.25 -29.84 -22.72
C ASN A 402 9.74 -29.88 -22.43
N GLY A 403 9.32 -29.17 -21.38
CA GLY A 403 7.91 -28.90 -21.05
C GLY A 403 7.77 -27.98 -19.83
N ASN A 404 7.19 -26.79 -20.05
CA ASN A 404 6.79 -25.74 -19.09
C ASN A 404 7.87 -25.11 -18.17
N ASN A 405 7.79 -23.79 -17.99
CA ASN A 405 8.59 -23.06 -17.01
C ASN A 405 8.08 -23.41 -15.59
N GLY A 406 8.93 -24.04 -14.77
CA GLY A 406 8.73 -24.07 -13.32
C GLY A 406 9.11 -22.73 -12.67
N LYS A 407 8.76 -22.58 -11.39
CA LYS A 407 9.27 -21.49 -10.52
C LYS A 407 10.81 -21.49 -10.53
N SER A 408 11.43 -20.32 -10.42
CA SER A 408 12.90 -20.24 -10.37
C SER A 408 13.46 -20.98 -9.15
N THR A 409 14.74 -21.38 -9.22
CA THR A 409 15.40 -22.11 -8.12
C THR A 409 15.36 -21.33 -6.80
N TYR A 410 15.39 -20.00 -6.85
CA TYR A 410 15.25 -19.13 -5.68
C TYR A 410 13.81 -19.11 -5.14
N GLU A 411 12.79 -19.04 -5.99
CA GLU A 411 11.38 -19.09 -5.57
C GLU A 411 11.01 -20.45 -4.97
N LEU A 412 11.45 -21.55 -5.58
CA LEU A 412 11.30 -22.90 -5.03
C LEU A 412 12.01 -23.05 -3.68
N TRP A 413 13.25 -22.55 -3.59
CA TRP A 413 14.00 -22.55 -2.34
C TRP A 413 13.28 -21.76 -1.25
N LYS A 414 12.84 -20.54 -1.56
CA LYS A 414 12.15 -19.61 -0.64
C LYS A 414 10.84 -20.17 -0.12
N GLU A 415 10.02 -20.79 -0.97
CA GLU A 415 8.82 -21.50 -0.51
C GLU A 415 9.17 -22.70 0.36
N THR A 416 10.20 -23.48 0.00
CA THR A 416 10.60 -24.66 0.78
C THR A 416 11.20 -24.27 2.15
N VAL A 417 11.95 -23.15 2.23
CA VAL A 417 12.36 -22.49 3.47
C VAL A 417 11.14 -22.11 4.30
N GLY A 418 10.13 -21.47 3.69
CA GLY A 418 8.88 -21.07 4.35
C GLY A 418 8.05 -22.25 4.91
N THR A 419 8.15 -23.45 4.33
CA THR A 419 7.54 -24.67 4.90
C THR A 419 8.32 -25.27 6.09
N GLY A 420 9.46 -24.70 6.47
CA GLY A 420 10.31 -25.19 7.55
C GLY A 420 10.99 -26.54 7.27
N ASN A 421 10.90 -27.06 6.04
CA ASN A 421 11.34 -28.42 5.71
C ASN A 421 12.68 -28.52 4.99
N ILE A 422 13.31 -27.40 4.61
CA ILE A 422 14.63 -27.41 3.99
C ILE A 422 15.75 -27.52 5.03
N ASN A 423 16.75 -28.36 4.80
CA ASN A 423 17.89 -28.52 5.72
C ASN A 423 18.95 -27.44 5.47
N ASP A 424 19.63 -26.96 6.51
CA ASP A 424 20.79 -26.08 6.36
C ASP A 424 22.01 -26.87 5.83
N PRO A 425 22.56 -26.56 4.65
CA PRO A 425 23.71 -27.26 4.07
C PRO A 425 25.04 -26.92 4.76
N LYS A 426 25.12 -25.86 5.57
CA LYS A 426 26.27 -25.56 6.44
C LYS A 426 26.16 -26.28 7.79
N ASN A 427 24.95 -26.67 8.20
CA ASN A 427 24.64 -27.39 9.45
C ASN A 427 23.71 -28.60 9.23
N PRO A 428 24.19 -29.69 8.61
CA PRO A 428 23.35 -30.81 8.20
C PRO A 428 22.59 -31.46 9.38
N GLY A 429 21.26 -31.36 9.35
CA GLY A 429 20.36 -31.83 10.39
C GLY A 429 19.52 -30.72 11.03
N GLN A 430 19.98 -29.47 10.98
CA GLN A 430 19.15 -28.30 11.27
C GLN A 430 18.33 -27.89 10.04
N LYS A 431 17.22 -27.19 10.27
CA LYS A 431 16.43 -26.57 9.21
C LYS A 431 16.95 -25.15 8.96
N TRP A 432 16.95 -24.72 7.70
CA TRP A 432 17.27 -23.33 7.39
C TRP A 432 16.21 -22.40 8.03
N PRO A 433 16.59 -21.27 8.64
CA PRO A 433 15.63 -20.36 9.27
C PRO A 433 14.58 -19.86 8.27
N SER A 434 13.30 -20.03 8.59
CA SER A 434 12.17 -19.73 7.69
C SER A 434 12.03 -18.25 7.34
N ASP A 435 12.66 -17.37 8.11
CA ASP A 435 12.75 -15.92 7.98
C ASP A 435 13.93 -15.45 7.09
N LYS A 436 14.94 -16.31 6.87
CA LYS A 436 16.12 -16.01 6.04
C LYS A 436 15.91 -16.35 4.57
N VAL A 437 15.14 -15.50 3.89
CA VAL A 437 14.64 -15.72 2.52
C VAL A 437 15.00 -14.60 1.54
N SER A 438 16.11 -13.90 1.75
CA SER A 438 16.66 -12.95 0.77
C SER A 438 17.49 -13.66 -0.31
N GLU A 439 17.81 -12.95 -1.41
CA GLU A 439 18.74 -13.48 -2.42
C GLU A 439 20.15 -13.68 -1.86
N TYR A 440 20.57 -12.83 -0.90
CA TYR A 440 21.81 -13.01 -0.15
C TYR A 440 21.79 -14.32 0.66
N ASP A 441 20.68 -14.63 1.34
CA ASP A 441 20.50 -15.89 2.06
C ASP A 441 20.49 -17.10 1.11
N PHE A 442 19.92 -16.96 -0.09
CA PHE A 442 19.92 -17.99 -1.12
C PHE A 442 21.34 -18.32 -1.61
N PHE A 443 22.16 -17.31 -1.93
CA PHE A 443 23.56 -17.54 -2.28
C PHE A 443 24.38 -18.07 -1.09
N ASN A 444 24.06 -17.64 0.14
CA ASN A 444 24.66 -18.18 1.36
C ASN A 444 24.29 -19.64 1.62
N TYR A 445 23.08 -20.06 1.28
CA TYR A 445 22.62 -21.46 1.34
C TYR A 445 23.33 -22.31 0.27
N LEU A 446 23.56 -21.78 -0.93
CA LEU A 446 24.27 -22.51 -1.99
C LEU A 446 25.77 -22.68 -1.71
N ALA A 447 26.35 -21.87 -0.83
CA ALA A 447 27.71 -22.07 -0.31
C ALA A 447 27.72 -23.19 0.75
N GLY A 448 28.47 -24.26 0.51
CA GLY A 448 28.66 -25.33 1.50
C GLY A 448 29.47 -24.90 2.73
N LYS A 449 29.67 -25.82 3.68
CA LYS A 449 30.46 -25.57 4.89
C LYS A 449 31.96 -25.41 4.57
N ASP A 450 32.59 -24.41 5.18
CA ASP A 450 34.04 -24.21 5.11
C ASP A 450 34.81 -25.40 5.71
N GLY A 451 35.88 -25.83 5.02
CA GLY A 451 36.70 -26.95 5.42
C GLY A 451 37.64 -26.61 6.60
N ILE A 452 37.64 -27.44 7.64
CA ILE A 452 38.56 -27.27 8.78
C ILE A 452 39.92 -27.89 8.41
N ASN A 453 40.90 -27.01 8.16
CA ASN A 453 42.33 -27.30 7.92
C ASN A 453 42.71 -27.90 6.55
N GLY A 454 42.23 -27.28 5.47
CA GLY A 454 42.91 -27.23 4.18
C GLY A 454 42.74 -25.81 3.60
N SER A 455 43.74 -25.29 2.90
CA SER A 455 43.72 -23.94 2.30
C SER A 455 42.39 -23.66 1.59
N ASN A 456 41.87 -22.43 1.71
CA ASN A 456 40.58 -21.97 1.15
C ASN A 456 40.20 -22.73 -0.13
N GLY A 457 39.05 -23.42 -0.07
CA GLY A 457 38.52 -24.11 -1.24
C GLY A 457 38.38 -23.13 -2.39
N LEU A 458 38.96 -23.49 -3.54
CA LEU A 458 38.97 -22.64 -4.73
C LEU A 458 37.54 -22.20 -5.07
N SER A 459 37.34 -20.89 -5.22
CA SER A 459 36.08 -20.32 -5.69
C SER A 459 35.67 -20.89 -7.04
N ALA A 460 34.40 -20.73 -7.44
CA ALA A 460 33.94 -21.17 -8.75
C ALA A 460 34.77 -20.57 -9.91
N HIS A 461 35.26 -19.33 -9.75
CA HIS A 461 36.22 -18.69 -10.66
C HIS A 461 37.56 -19.43 -10.69
N GLU A 462 38.15 -19.73 -9.53
CA GLU A 462 39.45 -20.40 -9.44
C GLU A 462 39.39 -21.87 -9.91
N LEU A 463 38.28 -22.55 -9.68
CA LEU A 463 38.01 -23.89 -10.25
C LEU A 463 37.90 -23.83 -11.77
N TRP A 464 37.11 -22.91 -12.32
CA TRP A 464 37.01 -22.70 -13.76
C TRP A 464 38.36 -22.32 -14.38
N LYS A 465 39.12 -21.44 -13.73
CA LYS A 465 40.46 -21.02 -14.16
C LYS A 465 41.44 -22.20 -14.22
N ASN A 466 41.40 -23.08 -13.22
CA ASN A 466 42.22 -24.29 -13.20
C ASN A 466 41.77 -25.32 -14.25
N ASP A 467 40.47 -25.44 -14.51
CA ASP A 467 39.94 -26.34 -15.54
C ASP A 467 40.24 -25.81 -16.96
N LEU A 468 40.14 -24.49 -17.17
CA LEU A 468 40.58 -23.81 -18.40
C LEU A 468 42.07 -24.05 -18.66
N ALA A 469 42.92 -23.86 -17.65
CA ALA A 469 44.36 -24.12 -17.76
C ALA A 469 44.67 -25.61 -18.07
N LYS A 470 43.91 -26.54 -17.46
CA LYS A 470 44.09 -27.98 -17.62
C LYS A 470 43.63 -28.51 -18.98
N ARG A 471 42.57 -27.94 -19.55
CA ARG A 471 42.00 -28.35 -20.84
C ARG A 471 42.49 -27.53 -22.04
N CYS A 472 43.23 -26.45 -21.78
CA CYS A 472 43.83 -25.61 -22.83
C CYS A 472 44.61 -26.45 -23.86
N GLY A 473 44.32 -26.26 -25.16
CA GLY A 473 45.01 -26.96 -26.24
C GLY A 473 44.71 -28.46 -26.35
N THR A 474 43.75 -28.99 -25.59
CA THR A 474 43.28 -30.38 -25.68
C THR A 474 41.99 -30.49 -26.52
N THR A 475 41.57 -31.72 -26.85
CA THR A 475 40.27 -31.97 -27.50
C THR A 475 39.07 -31.61 -26.62
N ASP A 476 39.27 -31.48 -25.31
CA ASP A 476 38.23 -31.19 -24.32
C ASP A 476 38.26 -29.72 -23.86
N ALA A 477 38.94 -28.85 -24.60
CA ALA A 477 39.08 -27.43 -24.28
C ALA A 477 37.71 -26.75 -24.11
N LEU A 478 37.62 -25.84 -23.13
CA LEU A 478 36.36 -25.16 -22.81
C LEU A 478 35.83 -24.41 -24.04
N ILE A 479 34.54 -24.53 -24.31
CA ILE A 479 33.88 -23.94 -25.48
C ILE A 479 33.32 -22.56 -25.11
N ASP A 480 33.58 -21.56 -25.94
CA ASP A 480 32.98 -20.24 -25.88
C ASP A 480 31.49 -20.32 -26.27
N HIS A 481 30.61 -20.14 -25.29
CA HIS A 481 29.17 -20.23 -25.47
C HIS A 481 28.56 -19.12 -26.36
N LYS A 482 29.33 -18.09 -26.72
CA LYS A 482 28.88 -17.00 -27.60
C LYS A 482 29.04 -17.33 -29.09
N ASN A 483 30.11 -18.04 -29.46
CA ASN A 483 30.45 -18.34 -30.86
C ASN A 483 30.65 -19.82 -31.19
N GLY A 484 30.70 -20.71 -30.19
CA GLY A 484 30.88 -22.15 -30.35
C GLY A 484 32.33 -22.60 -30.63
N GLY A 485 33.29 -21.68 -30.58
CA GLY A 485 34.72 -21.96 -30.72
C GLY A 485 35.37 -22.35 -29.39
N VAL A 486 36.68 -22.63 -29.41
CA VAL A 486 37.46 -22.88 -28.19
C VAL A 486 37.74 -21.56 -27.46
N TRP A 487 37.49 -21.52 -26.15
CA TRP A 487 37.77 -20.36 -25.29
C TRP A 487 39.29 -20.10 -25.22
N ASN A 488 39.67 -18.82 -25.30
CA ASN A 488 41.07 -18.43 -25.20
C ASN A 488 41.58 -18.63 -23.76
N CYS A 489 42.59 -19.49 -23.58
CA CYS A 489 43.17 -19.82 -22.28
C CYS A 489 43.80 -18.62 -21.54
N GLU A 490 44.20 -17.57 -22.26
CA GLU A 490 44.74 -16.34 -21.66
C GLU A 490 43.64 -15.46 -21.04
N LYS A 491 42.37 -15.66 -21.43
CA LYS A 491 41.19 -15.05 -20.80
C LYS A 491 40.80 -15.80 -19.54
N ASN A 492 41.47 -15.50 -18.43
CA ASN A 492 41.32 -16.22 -17.15
C ASN A 492 41.17 -15.30 -15.90
N THR A 493 40.81 -14.03 -16.10
CA THR A 493 40.46 -13.11 -15.00
C THR A 493 39.04 -13.37 -14.46
N LEU A 494 38.65 -12.69 -13.38
CA LEU A 494 37.30 -12.79 -12.83
C LEU A 494 36.25 -12.21 -13.80
N ASN A 495 36.60 -11.17 -14.57
CA ASN A 495 35.73 -10.65 -15.62
C ASN A 495 35.60 -11.63 -16.79
N ASP A 496 36.68 -12.32 -17.18
CA ASP A 496 36.62 -13.37 -18.20
C ASP A 496 35.72 -14.53 -17.77
N PHE A 497 35.71 -14.88 -16.48
CA PHE A 497 34.79 -15.87 -15.92
C PHE A 497 33.33 -15.41 -16.02
N TYR A 498 33.04 -14.14 -15.71
CA TYR A 498 31.70 -13.58 -15.94
C TYR A 498 31.35 -13.43 -17.43
N ASP A 499 32.32 -13.22 -18.33
CA ASP A 499 32.10 -13.28 -19.79
C ASP A 499 31.81 -14.72 -20.26
N TYR A 500 32.50 -15.72 -19.70
CA TYR A 500 32.31 -17.14 -20.03
C TYR A 500 30.93 -17.65 -19.62
N LEU A 501 30.43 -17.20 -18.46
CA LEU A 501 29.08 -17.50 -17.98
C LEU A 501 27.98 -16.78 -18.75
N ARG A 502 28.30 -15.77 -19.56
CA ARG A 502 27.33 -15.03 -20.39
C ARG A 502 27.18 -15.71 -21.76
N GLY A 503 25.93 -16.07 -22.08
CA GLY A 503 25.56 -16.58 -23.39
C GLY A 503 25.77 -15.57 -24.52
N LYS A 504 25.52 -16.01 -25.75
CA LYS A 504 25.67 -15.23 -26.98
C LYS A 504 25.02 -13.86 -26.90
N ASP A 505 25.84 -12.82 -27.08
CA ASP A 505 25.38 -11.43 -27.12
C ASP A 505 24.43 -11.22 -28.31
N GLY A 506 23.31 -10.53 -28.04
CA GLY A 506 22.38 -10.01 -29.03
C GLY A 506 23.05 -8.96 -29.93
N LYS A 507 22.53 -8.77 -31.15
CA LYS A 507 23.25 -8.05 -32.20
C LYS A 507 22.95 -6.55 -32.31
N ASP A 508 22.41 -5.93 -31.27
CA ASP A 508 22.35 -4.47 -31.10
C ASP A 508 22.08 -3.99 -29.65
N GLY A 509 21.84 -4.88 -28.68
CA GLY A 509 21.80 -4.48 -27.26
C GLY A 509 20.47 -3.85 -26.82
N GLU A 510 19.47 -3.79 -27.69
CA GLU A 510 18.07 -3.58 -27.31
C GLU A 510 17.32 -4.90 -27.04
N ASP A 511 17.91 -6.02 -27.49
CA ASP A 511 17.40 -7.39 -27.37
C ASP A 511 17.72 -8.08 -26.03
N GLY A 512 18.20 -7.32 -25.05
CA GLY A 512 18.34 -7.73 -23.63
C GLY A 512 17.02 -7.80 -22.83
N LYS A 513 15.87 -7.76 -23.50
CA LYS A 513 14.57 -8.10 -22.92
C LYS A 513 14.36 -9.60 -23.01
N ASP A 514 13.66 -10.18 -22.05
CA ASP A 514 13.50 -11.62 -21.79
C ASP A 514 12.65 -12.40 -22.82
N GLY A 515 12.59 -11.92 -24.07
CA GLY A 515 11.72 -12.45 -25.13
C GLY A 515 10.22 -12.24 -24.86
N LYS A 516 9.83 -11.65 -23.72
CA LYS A 516 8.47 -11.16 -23.52
C LYS A 516 8.36 -9.80 -24.21
N PRO A 517 7.37 -9.61 -25.10
CA PRO A 517 6.71 -8.32 -25.24
C PRO A 517 6.46 -7.71 -23.86
N GLY A 518 6.61 -6.40 -23.73
CA GLY A 518 6.65 -5.73 -22.43
C GLY A 518 5.46 -6.06 -21.53
N GLU A 519 5.72 -6.07 -20.22
CA GLU A 519 4.73 -6.41 -19.19
C GLU A 519 3.35 -5.82 -19.48
N PRO A 520 2.28 -6.64 -19.46
CA PRO A 520 0.91 -6.16 -19.59
C PRO A 520 0.63 -4.96 -18.70
N GLY A 521 0.22 -3.85 -19.31
CA GLY A 521 -0.01 -2.60 -18.60
C GLY A 521 1.13 -1.58 -18.71
N LYS A 522 2.21 -1.84 -19.45
CA LYS A 522 3.18 -0.81 -19.86
C LYS A 522 2.73 -0.13 -21.16
N PRO A 523 2.31 1.16 -21.13
CA PRO A 523 1.90 1.89 -22.33
C PRO A 523 2.95 1.85 -23.44
N GLY A 524 2.49 1.79 -24.69
CA GLY A 524 3.35 1.94 -25.86
C GLY A 524 4.34 0.80 -26.16
N THR A 525 4.31 -0.34 -25.44
CA THR A 525 5.15 -1.48 -25.85
C THR A 525 4.47 -2.29 -26.96
N GLU A 526 5.08 -2.32 -28.15
CA GLU A 526 4.63 -3.17 -29.26
C GLU A 526 4.94 -4.65 -29.00
N VAL A 527 4.02 -5.52 -29.42
CA VAL A 527 4.20 -6.98 -29.35
C VAL A 527 4.89 -7.47 -30.60
N THR A 528 6.14 -7.93 -30.46
CA THR A 528 6.94 -8.43 -31.59
C THR A 528 6.28 -9.65 -32.24
N ILE A 529 6.04 -9.55 -33.54
CA ILE A 529 5.55 -10.65 -34.38
C ILE A 529 6.72 -11.58 -34.72
N ILE A 530 6.63 -12.83 -34.27
CA ILE A 530 7.67 -13.85 -34.47
C ILE A 530 7.39 -14.54 -35.80
N LYS A 531 8.31 -14.39 -36.76
CA LYS A 531 8.20 -15.03 -38.08
C LYS A 531 8.52 -16.53 -38.02
N GLY A 532 7.92 -17.29 -38.92
CA GLY A 532 8.03 -18.75 -39.02
C GLY A 532 6.96 -19.53 -38.26
N ILE A 533 6.07 -18.85 -37.53
CA ILE A 533 4.99 -19.46 -36.72
C ILE A 533 3.81 -18.46 -36.61
N PRO A 534 2.55 -18.89 -36.45
CA PRO A 534 1.43 -17.98 -36.25
C PRO A 534 1.52 -17.23 -34.92
N ASN A 535 0.93 -16.03 -34.85
CA ASN A 535 0.92 -15.18 -33.65
C ASN A 535 -0.52 -14.79 -33.31
N VAL A 536 -0.89 -14.77 -32.02
CA VAL A 536 -2.23 -14.39 -31.54
C VAL A 536 -2.09 -13.28 -30.49
N ILE A 537 -2.29 -12.04 -30.91
CA ILE A 537 -1.84 -10.86 -30.16
C ILE A 537 -3.02 -10.08 -29.59
N ALA A 538 -3.06 -9.94 -28.26
CA ALA A 538 -4.01 -9.05 -27.59
C ALA A 538 -3.78 -7.59 -28.01
N GLN A 539 -4.85 -6.89 -28.38
CA GLN A 539 -4.82 -5.50 -28.80
C GLN A 539 -5.25 -4.60 -27.63
N TYR A 540 -4.55 -3.49 -27.41
CA TYR A 540 -4.97 -2.49 -26.44
C TYR A 540 -6.31 -1.85 -26.85
N SER A 541 -7.20 -1.65 -25.90
CA SER A 541 -8.37 -0.77 -26.03
C SER A 541 -8.03 0.68 -25.71
N GLN A 542 -6.96 0.93 -24.93
CA GLN A 542 -6.36 2.25 -24.70
C GLN A 542 -4.83 2.09 -24.54
N SER A 543 -4.09 2.33 -25.63
CA SER A 543 -2.63 2.14 -25.74
C SER A 543 -1.82 3.00 -24.77
N GLU A 544 -2.34 4.17 -24.41
CA GLU A 544 -1.68 5.19 -23.59
C GLU A 544 -1.68 4.82 -22.10
N TYR A 545 -2.52 3.85 -21.72
CA TYR A 545 -2.70 3.40 -20.33
C TYR A 545 -2.50 1.88 -20.17
N GLY A 546 -2.08 1.18 -21.23
CA GLY A 546 -1.85 -0.26 -21.20
C GLY A 546 -3.12 -1.10 -20.98
N GLU A 547 -4.31 -0.55 -21.26
CA GLU A 547 -5.59 -1.20 -21.01
C GLU A 547 -5.99 -2.07 -22.21
N TYR A 548 -6.20 -3.38 -21.97
CA TYR A 548 -6.66 -4.34 -22.98
C TYR A 548 -8.16 -4.63 -22.94
N VAL A 549 -8.77 -4.51 -21.75
CA VAL A 549 -10.16 -4.91 -21.53
C VAL A 549 -11.07 -3.75 -21.90
N ARG A 550 -11.99 -3.98 -22.84
CA ARG A 550 -12.83 -2.90 -23.36
C ARG A 550 -13.87 -2.45 -22.34
N THR A 551 -13.89 -1.16 -22.03
CA THR A 551 -14.87 -0.57 -21.09
C THR A 551 -16.33 -0.69 -21.56
N THR A 552 -16.57 -0.95 -22.85
CA THR A 552 -17.89 -1.11 -23.46
C THR A 552 -18.59 -2.42 -23.12
N ASP A 553 -17.87 -3.54 -23.19
CA ASP A 553 -18.44 -4.91 -23.09
C ASP A 553 -17.58 -5.89 -22.26
N GLY A 554 -16.41 -5.47 -21.80
CA GLY A 554 -15.49 -6.29 -21.01
C GLY A 554 -14.68 -7.29 -21.83
N GLY A 555 -14.84 -7.31 -23.15
CA GLY A 555 -14.08 -8.22 -24.02
C GLY A 555 -12.67 -7.71 -24.31
N VAL A 556 -11.81 -8.62 -24.78
CA VAL A 556 -10.45 -8.30 -25.26
C VAL A 556 -10.38 -8.58 -26.75
N LEU A 557 -9.90 -7.62 -27.52
CA LEU A 557 -9.67 -7.76 -28.97
C LEU A 557 -8.34 -8.48 -29.21
N TYR A 558 -8.33 -9.42 -30.15
CA TYR A 558 -7.13 -10.14 -30.59
C TYR A 558 -6.97 -10.00 -32.10
N LYS A 559 -5.71 -9.98 -32.55
CA LYS A 559 -5.32 -10.02 -33.95
C LYS A 559 -4.42 -11.23 -34.20
N VAL A 560 -4.71 -11.99 -35.24
CA VAL A 560 -3.95 -13.18 -35.64
C VAL A 560 -3.09 -12.84 -36.85
N TYR A 561 -1.82 -13.26 -36.78
CA TYR A 561 -0.87 -13.16 -37.87
C TYR A 561 -0.41 -14.55 -38.29
N ASP A 562 -0.16 -14.73 -39.58
CA ASP A 562 0.43 -15.94 -40.14
C ASP A 562 1.94 -16.03 -39.90
N GLU A 563 2.55 -17.12 -40.37
CA GLU A 563 3.99 -17.38 -40.28
C GLU A 563 4.87 -16.32 -40.96
N THR A 564 4.32 -15.54 -41.90
CA THR A 564 5.05 -14.46 -42.59
C THR A 564 4.96 -13.12 -41.86
N GLY A 565 4.05 -13.03 -40.87
CA GLY A 565 3.70 -11.81 -40.16
C GLY A 565 2.63 -10.98 -40.86
N GLN A 566 1.87 -11.55 -41.81
CA GLN A 566 0.69 -10.93 -42.40
C GLN A 566 -0.55 -11.25 -41.58
N ILE A 567 -1.58 -10.39 -41.62
CA ILE A 567 -2.85 -10.68 -40.95
C ILE A 567 -3.49 -11.97 -41.48
N ALA A 568 -4.15 -12.73 -40.62
CA ALA A 568 -4.73 -14.03 -40.94
C ALA A 568 -6.27 -14.04 -40.83
N PRO A 569 -7.00 -13.66 -41.90
CA PRO A 569 -8.45 -13.80 -41.99
C PRO A 569 -8.93 -15.24 -41.88
N LYS A 570 -10.10 -15.45 -41.26
CA LYS A 570 -10.76 -16.76 -41.11
C LYS A 570 -9.90 -17.85 -40.43
N ALA A 571 -8.87 -17.44 -39.69
CA ALA A 571 -8.07 -18.32 -38.86
C ALA A 571 -8.88 -18.76 -37.63
N GLN A 572 -8.75 -20.04 -37.27
CA GLN A 572 -9.40 -20.64 -36.11
C GLN A 572 -8.40 -20.75 -34.96
N VAL A 573 -8.78 -20.31 -33.76
CA VAL A 573 -7.91 -20.18 -32.58
C VAL A 573 -8.54 -20.96 -31.42
N LYS A 574 -7.87 -22.00 -30.92
CA LYS A 574 -8.36 -22.87 -29.83
C LYS A 574 -7.27 -23.13 -28.78
N GLY A 575 -7.67 -23.16 -27.50
CA GLY A 575 -6.75 -23.45 -26.39
C GLY A 575 -5.80 -22.30 -26.05
N MET A 576 -6.35 -21.10 -25.86
CA MET A 576 -5.60 -19.92 -25.39
C MET A 576 -5.25 -20.04 -23.89
N PRO A 577 -4.16 -19.40 -23.41
CA PRO A 577 -3.75 -19.42 -22.00
C PRO A 577 -4.86 -18.98 -21.03
N GLY A 578 -5.06 -19.71 -19.92
CA GLY A 578 -6.06 -19.41 -18.89
C GLY A 578 -7.54 -19.59 -19.30
N ILE A 579 -7.86 -19.66 -20.59
CA ILE A 579 -9.22 -19.87 -21.11
C ILE A 579 -9.55 -21.36 -21.14
N ASN A 580 -10.83 -21.72 -21.02
CA ASN A 580 -11.31 -23.09 -21.25
C ASN A 580 -10.80 -23.62 -22.61
N ALA A 581 -10.07 -24.74 -22.59
CA ALA A 581 -9.38 -25.27 -23.77
C ALA A 581 -10.30 -25.63 -24.95
N GLU A 582 -11.59 -25.88 -24.72
CA GLU A 582 -12.55 -26.16 -25.79
C GLU A 582 -13.09 -24.90 -26.48
N LYS A 583 -12.88 -23.71 -25.90
CA LYS A 583 -13.27 -22.44 -26.52
C LYS A 583 -12.47 -22.19 -27.78
N THR A 584 -13.19 -21.85 -28.83
CA THR A 584 -12.66 -21.68 -30.17
C THR A 584 -13.19 -20.39 -30.76
N TYR A 585 -12.30 -19.58 -31.32
CA TYR A 585 -12.60 -18.29 -31.94
C TYR A 585 -12.22 -18.33 -33.43
N ILE A 586 -12.89 -17.52 -34.25
CA ILE A 586 -12.63 -17.42 -35.69
C ILE A 586 -12.43 -15.94 -36.02
N THR A 587 -11.37 -15.61 -36.75
CA THR A 587 -11.10 -14.23 -37.16
C THR A 587 -12.02 -13.75 -38.29
N ASN A 588 -12.37 -12.47 -38.24
CA ASN A 588 -13.02 -11.74 -39.32
C ASN A 588 -12.05 -11.49 -40.50
N GLU A 589 -12.50 -10.72 -41.50
CA GLU A 589 -11.68 -10.38 -42.69
C GLU A 589 -10.43 -9.52 -42.38
N ASN A 590 -10.33 -8.91 -41.19
CA ASN A 590 -9.16 -8.16 -40.75
C ASN A 590 -8.14 -9.03 -39.98
N GLY A 591 -8.42 -10.33 -39.81
CA GLY A 591 -7.65 -11.20 -38.91
C GLY A 591 -7.94 -10.97 -37.43
N GLU A 592 -9.10 -10.41 -37.07
CA GLU A 592 -9.45 -10.00 -35.70
C GLU A 592 -10.60 -10.83 -35.10
N PHE A 593 -10.55 -11.09 -33.79
CA PHE A 593 -11.65 -11.66 -33.01
C PHE A 593 -11.71 -11.05 -31.61
N ILE A 594 -12.84 -11.20 -30.92
CA ILE A 594 -13.01 -10.75 -29.53
C ILE A 594 -13.18 -11.98 -28.63
N VAL A 595 -12.41 -12.06 -27.56
CA VAL A 595 -12.72 -12.93 -26.42
C VAL A 595 -13.76 -12.19 -25.55
N PRO A 596 -14.97 -12.74 -25.35
CA PRO A 596 -15.99 -12.11 -24.51
C PRO A 596 -15.61 -12.21 -23.03
N LYS A 597 -16.12 -11.30 -22.20
CA LYS A 597 -15.77 -11.24 -20.76
C LYS A 597 -16.11 -12.51 -19.98
N GLU A 598 -17.08 -13.29 -20.45
CA GLU A 598 -17.50 -14.58 -19.89
C GLU A 598 -16.44 -15.66 -20.04
N ASP A 599 -15.57 -15.55 -21.05
CA ASP A 599 -14.52 -16.52 -21.37
C ASP A 599 -13.14 -16.07 -20.87
N LEU A 600 -13.01 -14.84 -20.37
CA LEU A 600 -11.78 -14.34 -19.75
C LEU A 600 -11.54 -15.03 -18.39
N PRO A 601 -10.27 -15.32 -18.04
CA PRO A 601 -9.90 -15.94 -16.78
C PRO A 601 -10.09 -15.02 -15.57
N GLU A 602 -10.06 -15.64 -14.39
CA GLU A 602 -9.85 -14.99 -13.09
C GLU A 602 -8.69 -15.72 -12.39
N ILE A 603 -7.46 -15.52 -12.88
CA ILE A 603 -6.24 -16.20 -12.41
C ILE A 603 -5.19 -15.15 -12.01
N GLN A 604 -4.68 -15.20 -10.78
CA GLN A 604 -3.67 -14.23 -10.33
C GLN A 604 -2.33 -14.41 -11.07
N ASP A 605 -1.81 -15.65 -11.12
CA ASP A 605 -0.54 -15.97 -11.79
C ASP A 605 -0.57 -15.59 -13.28
N ILE A 606 0.30 -14.65 -13.65
CA ILE A 606 0.45 -14.15 -15.02
C ILE A 606 1.00 -15.22 -15.98
N ASN A 607 1.80 -16.18 -15.49
CA ASN A 607 2.41 -17.22 -16.32
C ASN A 607 1.37 -18.23 -16.84
N LEU A 608 0.27 -18.43 -16.10
CA LEU A 608 -0.87 -19.25 -16.56
C LEU A 608 -1.74 -18.55 -17.60
N ARG A 609 -1.55 -17.23 -17.77
CA ARG A 609 -2.25 -16.36 -18.72
C ARG A 609 -1.35 -15.83 -19.83
N TRP A 610 -0.10 -16.30 -19.88
CA TRP A 610 0.89 -15.93 -20.89
C TRP A 610 1.48 -17.18 -21.54
N GLY A 611 1.42 -17.29 -22.86
CA GLY A 611 2.05 -18.44 -23.52
C GLY A 611 1.72 -18.56 -24.99
N THR A 612 1.61 -19.82 -25.42
CA THR A 612 1.20 -20.23 -26.75
C THR A 612 -0.31 -20.48 -26.77
N VAL A 613 -0.92 -20.35 -27.95
CA VAL A 613 -2.21 -20.96 -28.27
C VAL A 613 -1.94 -22.35 -28.82
N LYS A 614 -2.60 -23.37 -28.25
CA LYS A 614 -2.38 -24.79 -28.62
C LYS A 614 -2.65 -25.07 -30.10
N GLU A 615 -3.73 -24.51 -30.64
CA GLU A 615 -4.17 -24.76 -32.00
C GLU A 615 -4.55 -23.44 -32.69
N VAL A 616 -3.74 -23.02 -33.66
CA VAL A 616 -4.05 -22.00 -34.65
C VAL A 616 -4.13 -22.67 -36.02
N THR A 617 -5.32 -22.65 -36.62
CA THR A 617 -5.57 -23.19 -37.96
C THR A 617 -5.73 -22.04 -38.93
N LEU A 618 -4.71 -21.80 -39.75
CA LEU A 618 -4.75 -20.81 -40.83
C LEU A 618 -5.57 -21.37 -42.01
N ALA A 619 -6.19 -20.48 -42.80
CA ALA A 619 -7.03 -20.89 -43.93
C ALA A 619 -6.27 -21.83 -44.91
N GLY A 620 -6.78 -23.05 -45.09
CA GLY A 620 -6.18 -24.07 -45.96
C GLY A 620 -4.94 -24.78 -45.41
N LYS A 621 -4.56 -24.56 -44.13
CA LYS A 621 -3.45 -25.25 -43.46
C LYS A 621 -3.94 -26.17 -42.33
N THR A 622 -3.07 -27.05 -41.87
CA THR A 622 -3.29 -27.85 -40.65
C THR A 622 -3.15 -26.98 -39.39
N PRO A 623 -3.78 -27.37 -38.26
CA PRO A 623 -3.55 -26.72 -36.97
C PRO A 623 -2.07 -26.79 -36.57
N GLN A 624 -1.56 -25.73 -35.94
CA GLN A 624 -0.23 -25.67 -35.34
C GLN A 624 -0.24 -24.79 -34.08
N GLU A 625 0.77 -24.91 -33.22
CA GLU A 625 0.93 -24.04 -32.06
C GLU A 625 1.31 -22.61 -32.48
N SER A 626 0.91 -21.59 -31.70
CA SER A 626 1.36 -20.21 -31.93
C SER A 626 2.72 -19.90 -31.28
N ALA A 627 3.31 -18.76 -31.62
CA ALA A 627 4.36 -18.14 -30.83
C ALA A 627 3.94 -17.93 -29.36
N LYS A 628 4.93 -17.92 -28.45
CA LYS A 628 4.77 -17.74 -26.99
C LYS A 628 4.56 -16.27 -26.57
N ASN A 629 3.82 -15.51 -27.37
CA ASN A 629 3.53 -14.07 -27.19
C ASN A 629 2.03 -13.77 -27.03
N THR A 630 1.22 -14.79 -26.74
CA THR A 630 -0.21 -14.61 -26.43
C THR A 630 -0.40 -14.28 -24.95
N TYR A 631 -0.95 -13.10 -24.67
CA TYR A 631 -1.39 -12.69 -23.33
C TYR A 631 -2.91 -12.75 -23.21
N VAL A 632 -3.42 -13.18 -22.05
CA VAL A 632 -4.85 -13.16 -21.71
C VAL A 632 -5.09 -12.31 -20.44
N PRO A 633 -5.66 -11.10 -20.59
CA PRO A 633 -6.14 -10.32 -19.46
C PRO A 633 -7.21 -11.06 -18.66
N ASN A 634 -7.27 -10.78 -17.36
CA ASN A 634 -8.37 -11.25 -16.51
C ASN A 634 -9.67 -10.49 -16.78
N ARG A 635 -10.80 -11.08 -16.40
CA ARG A 635 -12.10 -10.39 -16.36
C ARG A 635 -12.07 -9.26 -15.33
N VAL A 636 -12.34 -8.03 -15.76
CA VAL A 636 -12.50 -6.90 -14.83
C VAL A 636 -13.82 -7.06 -14.07
N ARG A 637 -13.74 -7.00 -12.73
CA ARG A 637 -14.90 -6.97 -11.84
C ARG A 637 -15.22 -5.55 -11.40
N MET A 638 -16.52 -5.27 -11.19
CA MET A 638 -17.04 -3.94 -10.85
C MET A 638 -17.88 -3.99 -9.58
N ARG A 639 -17.83 -2.94 -8.75
CA ARG A 639 -18.74 -2.73 -7.60
C ARG A 639 -19.04 -1.27 -7.35
N MET A 640 -20.09 -1.00 -6.57
CA MET A 640 -20.44 0.33 -6.06
C MET A 640 -20.47 0.29 -4.53
N ILE A 641 -19.77 1.22 -3.89
CA ILE A 641 -19.71 1.34 -2.43
C ILE A 641 -20.12 2.75 -2.00
N LEU A 642 -20.82 2.88 -0.86
CA LEU A 642 -21.14 4.18 -0.29
C LEU A 642 -19.85 4.81 0.25
N ARG A 643 -19.53 6.00 -0.26
CA ARG A 643 -18.24 6.69 -0.13
C ARG A 643 -17.85 6.90 1.35
N ASP A 644 -18.73 7.54 2.11
CA ASP A 644 -18.52 7.89 3.52
C ASP A 644 -19.88 8.13 4.20
N ASN A 645 -19.91 8.93 5.28
CA ASN A 645 -21.12 9.25 6.04
C ASN A 645 -21.80 10.57 5.60
N SER A 646 -21.39 11.18 4.48
CA SER A 646 -21.92 12.46 3.97
C SER A 646 -23.32 12.34 3.32
N ASN A 647 -24.19 11.52 3.88
CA ASN A 647 -25.48 11.14 3.29
C ASN A 647 -26.59 12.10 3.74
N SER A 648 -26.46 13.39 3.38
CA SER A 648 -27.33 14.44 3.90
C SER A 648 -28.79 14.32 3.42
N LEU A 649 -29.73 14.63 4.32
CA LEU A 649 -31.16 14.71 4.01
C LEU A 649 -31.58 16.19 3.82
N TYR A 650 -32.39 16.42 2.79
CA TYR A 650 -33.00 17.70 2.42
C TYR A 650 -34.45 17.43 1.94
N ASP A 651 -34.95 18.13 0.93
CA ASP A 651 -36.14 17.75 0.15
C ASP A 651 -35.92 16.42 -0.63
N TYR A 652 -34.68 15.99 -0.74
CA TYR A 652 -34.22 14.71 -1.25
C TYR A 652 -33.19 14.08 -0.30
N GLN A 653 -32.95 12.78 -0.40
CA GLN A 653 -31.84 12.09 0.26
C GLN A 653 -30.63 12.06 -0.68
N TYR A 654 -29.50 12.68 -0.29
CA TYR A 654 -28.22 12.50 -0.98
C TYR A 654 -27.55 11.20 -0.55
N LEU A 655 -26.99 10.47 -1.52
CA LEU A 655 -26.05 9.39 -1.30
C LEU A 655 -24.84 9.57 -2.22
N TYR A 656 -23.63 9.38 -1.69
CA TYR A 656 -22.37 9.51 -2.42
C TYR A 656 -21.70 8.14 -2.56
N PHE A 657 -21.20 7.83 -3.76
CA PHE A 657 -20.66 6.53 -4.12
C PHE A 657 -19.27 6.62 -4.75
N TYR A 658 -18.44 5.62 -4.48
CA TYR A 658 -17.35 5.25 -5.36
C TYR A 658 -17.77 4.05 -6.22
N ILE A 659 -17.49 4.14 -7.51
CA ILE A 659 -17.54 3.00 -8.42
C ILE A 659 -16.11 2.47 -8.52
N GLN A 660 -15.94 1.17 -8.29
CA GLN A 660 -14.64 0.53 -8.18
C GLN A 660 -14.50 -0.62 -9.17
N ARG A 661 -13.28 -0.82 -9.67
CA ARG A 661 -12.87 -1.97 -10.46
C ARG A 661 -11.86 -2.83 -9.70
N LYS A 662 -11.76 -4.09 -10.09
CA LYS A 662 -10.71 -5.03 -9.68
C LYS A 662 -10.27 -5.82 -10.92
N VAL A 663 -8.96 -5.82 -11.20
CA VAL A 663 -8.39 -6.30 -12.46
C VAL A 663 -7.77 -7.69 -12.36
N ASN A 664 -7.25 -8.11 -11.19
CA ASN A 664 -6.90 -9.50 -10.91
C ASN A 664 -7.60 -10.00 -9.63
N PRO A 665 -7.76 -11.33 -9.42
CA PRO A 665 -8.59 -11.91 -8.36
C PRO A 665 -8.16 -11.59 -6.92
N GLU A 666 -6.89 -11.31 -6.66
CA GLU A 666 -6.37 -11.07 -5.30
C GLU A 666 -6.12 -9.58 -5.02
N ASP A 667 -6.08 -8.74 -6.06
CA ASP A 667 -5.80 -7.31 -5.96
C ASP A 667 -6.78 -6.54 -5.06
N GLN A 668 -6.35 -5.39 -4.54
CA GLN A 668 -7.26 -4.46 -3.88
C GLN A 668 -8.22 -3.81 -4.88
N TRP A 669 -9.44 -3.52 -4.43
CA TRP A 669 -10.41 -2.76 -5.22
C TRP A 669 -9.97 -1.31 -5.37
N GLN A 670 -9.97 -0.80 -6.59
CA GLN A 670 -9.54 0.57 -6.92
C GLN A 670 -10.72 1.36 -7.48
N ASN A 671 -10.82 2.66 -7.17
CA ASN A 671 -11.78 3.54 -7.83
C ASN A 671 -11.52 3.55 -9.35
N ILE A 672 -12.57 3.64 -10.18
CA ILE A 672 -12.36 3.67 -11.63
C ILE A 672 -11.55 4.92 -12.04
N PRO A 673 -10.39 4.77 -12.72
CA PRO A 673 -9.54 5.90 -13.08
C PRO A 673 -10.24 6.89 -14.02
N SER A 674 -9.95 8.19 -13.85
CA SER A 674 -10.58 9.24 -14.66
C SER A 674 -10.17 9.24 -16.12
N TYR A 675 -9.03 8.62 -16.48
CA TYR A 675 -8.58 8.49 -17.86
C TYR A 675 -9.42 7.51 -18.71
N LEU A 676 -10.19 6.62 -18.08
CA LEU A 676 -10.99 5.65 -18.81
C LEU A 676 -12.19 6.33 -19.52
N PRO A 677 -12.51 5.96 -20.77
CA PRO A 677 -13.63 6.53 -21.51
C PRO A 677 -14.95 6.42 -20.75
N ASN A 678 -15.68 7.54 -20.67
CA ASN A 678 -16.98 7.66 -20.01
C ASN A 678 -16.99 7.28 -18.51
N SER A 679 -15.82 7.23 -17.86
CA SER A 679 -15.69 6.94 -16.41
C SER A 679 -16.49 7.93 -15.56
N GLY A 680 -16.41 9.24 -15.81
CA GLY A 680 -17.23 10.23 -15.10
C GLY A 680 -18.73 10.13 -15.42
N SER A 681 -19.10 9.67 -16.60
CA SER A 681 -20.49 9.64 -17.11
C SER A 681 -21.16 8.30 -16.83
N ARG A 682 -21.34 7.93 -15.56
CA ARG A 682 -22.10 6.73 -15.13
C ARG A 682 -23.44 7.15 -14.56
N ASN A 683 -24.56 6.77 -15.19
CA ASN A 683 -25.88 7.12 -14.67
C ASN A 683 -26.28 6.18 -13.53
N LEU A 684 -26.72 6.76 -12.41
CA LEU A 684 -27.30 6.04 -11.28
C LEU A 684 -28.83 6.20 -11.25
N ASP A 685 -29.53 5.13 -10.87
CA ASP A 685 -30.97 5.10 -10.69
C ASP A 685 -31.34 4.51 -9.32
N ALA A 686 -32.32 5.12 -8.63
CA ALA A 686 -32.86 4.64 -7.36
C ALA A 686 -34.14 3.81 -7.59
N TYR A 687 -34.25 2.67 -6.91
CA TYR A 687 -35.40 1.77 -6.99
C TYR A 687 -35.88 1.34 -5.60
N ARG A 688 -37.20 1.27 -5.40
CA ARG A 688 -37.77 0.66 -4.20
C ARG A 688 -37.35 -0.81 -4.10
N VAL A 689 -37.19 -1.30 -2.87
CA VAL A 689 -36.94 -2.72 -2.56
C VAL A 689 -38.10 -3.30 -1.76
N SER A 690 -38.41 -4.58 -1.94
CA SER A 690 -39.51 -5.25 -1.21
C SER A 690 -39.08 -5.82 0.15
N ASP A 691 -37.79 -6.01 0.39
CA ASP A 691 -37.21 -6.41 1.67
C ASP A 691 -36.08 -5.47 2.10
N LYS A 692 -36.26 -4.84 3.27
CA LYS A 692 -35.29 -3.91 3.90
C LYS A 692 -33.99 -4.56 4.37
N ASN A 693 -33.84 -5.87 4.22
CA ASN A 693 -32.62 -6.64 4.50
C ASN A 693 -31.96 -7.23 3.24
N ASN A 694 -32.55 -7.04 2.06
CA ASN A 694 -32.04 -7.59 0.80
C ASN A 694 -32.05 -6.52 -0.31
N PRO A 695 -30.90 -5.88 -0.62
CA PRO A 695 -30.84 -4.83 -1.63
C PRO A 695 -31.15 -5.36 -3.03
N ASN A 696 -31.01 -6.67 -3.28
CA ASN A 696 -31.32 -7.28 -4.57
C ASN A 696 -32.84 -7.45 -4.81
N SER A 697 -33.69 -7.17 -3.81
CA SER A 697 -35.16 -7.24 -3.92
C SER A 697 -35.79 -6.04 -4.66
N ILE A 698 -35.12 -5.56 -5.72
CA ILE A 698 -35.52 -4.41 -6.53
C ILE A 698 -36.89 -4.62 -7.18
N LEU A 699 -37.77 -3.65 -6.98
CA LEU A 699 -39.02 -3.48 -7.71
C LEU A 699 -38.76 -2.63 -8.96
N SER A 700 -38.55 -3.28 -10.10
CA SER A 700 -38.09 -2.63 -11.34
C SER A 700 -39.10 -1.66 -11.95
N ASP A 701 -40.40 -1.86 -11.69
CA ASP A 701 -41.50 -0.96 -12.04
C ASP A 701 -41.62 0.24 -11.07
N LYS A 702 -41.03 0.14 -9.87
CA LYS A 702 -41.04 1.17 -8.82
C LYS A 702 -39.72 1.93 -8.75
N LYS A 703 -39.29 2.45 -9.91
CA LYS A 703 -38.21 3.44 -10.00
C LYS A 703 -38.63 4.74 -9.30
N LEU A 704 -37.74 5.31 -8.50
CA LEU A 704 -37.97 6.55 -7.78
C LEU A 704 -37.56 7.77 -8.63
N TYR A 705 -38.24 8.90 -8.44
CA TYR A 705 -37.73 10.16 -9.02
C TYR A 705 -36.46 10.59 -8.31
N SER A 706 -35.36 10.60 -9.05
CA SER A 706 -34.01 10.93 -8.57
C SER A 706 -33.20 11.59 -9.67
N SER A 707 -32.35 12.54 -9.29
CA SER A 707 -31.33 13.09 -10.17
C SER A 707 -29.95 12.64 -9.71
N GLN A 708 -29.00 12.57 -10.64
CA GLN A 708 -27.66 12.06 -10.40
C GLN A 708 -26.62 12.94 -11.09
N ASN A 709 -25.41 12.98 -10.57
CA ASN A 709 -24.25 13.58 -11.24
C ASN A 709 -22.95 12.97 -10.69
N SER A 710 -21.81 13.36 -11.24
CA SER A 710 -20.48 13.00 -10.73
C SER A 710 -19.59 14.22 -10.54
N SER A 711 -18.48 14.03 -9.84
CA SER A 711 -17.45 15.06 -9.63
C SER A 711 -16.09 14.38 -9.50
N SER A 712 -15.06 15.00 -10.07
CA SER A 712 -13.69 14.51 -10.02
C SER A 712 -12.99 14.96 -8.73
N ASN A 713 -12.11 14.09 -8.22
CA ASN A 713 -11.17 14.41 -7.15
C ASN A 713 -9.93 13.49 -7.28
N ASN A 714 -8.72 14.04 -7.14
CA ASN A 714 -7.43 13.32 -7.12
C ASN A 714 -7.34 12.13 -8.11
N GLY A 715 -7.56 12.37 -9.41
CA GLY A 715 -7.41 11.34 -10.47
C GLY A 715 -8.53 10.30 -10.58
N GLY A 716 -9.61 10.45 -9.82
CA GLY A 716 -10.80 9.60 -9.90
C GLY A 716 -12.10 10.40 -9.83
N TYR A 717 -13.22 9.69 -9.83
CA TYR A 717 -14.56 10.26 -9.70
C TYR A 717 -15.27 9.72 -8.45
N TYR A 718 -16.11 10.56 -7.86
CA TYR A 718 -17.22 10.11 -7.03
C TYR A 718 -18.54 10.48 -7.70
N TYR A 719 -19.56 9.68 -7.44
CA TYR A 719 -20.88 9.76 -8.04
C TYR A 719 -21.87 10.07 -6.94
N TYR A 720 -22.92 10.81 -7.24
CA TYR A 720 -23.93 11.13 -6.24
C TYR A 720 -25.32 11.15 -6.86
N ILE A 721 -26.28 10.71 -6.05
CA ILE A 721 -27.69 10.66 -6.41
C ILE A 721 -28.48 11.36 -5.31
N TYR A 722 -29.46 12.16 -5.71
CA TYR A 722 -30.41 12.81 -4.82
C TYR A 722 -31.81 12.33 -5.16
N THR A 723 -32.36 11.52 -4.25
CA THR A 723 -33.65 10.84 -4.42
C THR A 723 -34.73 11.64 -3.71
N TYR A 724 -35.71 12.16 -4.45
CA TYR A 724 -36.72 13.06 -3.89
C TYR A 724 -37.65 12.35 -2.92
N ARG A 725 -37.99 12.99 -1.79
CA ARG A 725 -38.85 12.41 -0.77
C ARG A 725 -40.32 12.49 -1.19
N PHE A 726 -41.13 11.50 -0.85
CA PHE A 726 -42.58 11.55 -1.08
C PHE A 726 -43.25 12.53 -0.11
N ILE A 727 -44.27 13.26 -0.57
CA ILE A 727 -45.16 14.07 0.27
C ILE A 727 -46.54 13.43 0.27
N GLN A 728 -47.20 13.39 1.44
CA GLN A 728 -48.62 13.03 1.55
C GLN A 728 -49.50 14.01 0.74
N GLU A 729 -50.70 13.59 0.35
CA GLU A 729 -51.68 14.50 -0.26
C GLU A 729 -51.92 15.74 0.61
N ASN A 730 -51.92 16.92 -0.02
CA ASN A 730 -51.90 18.22 0.66
C ASN A 730 -52.63 19.30 -0.16
N PRO A 731 -53.08 20.40 0.47
CA PRO A 731 -53.92 21.41 -0.20
C PRO A 731 -53.21 22.17 -1.34
N GLY A 732 -51.88 22.21 -1.34
CA GLY A 732 -51.08 22.76 -2.45
C GLY A 732 -50.78 21.77 -3.58
N LYS A 733 -51.26 20.52 -3.48
CA LYS A 733 -51.08 19.45 -4.48
C LYS A 733 -49.61 19.14 -4.81
N PHE A 734 -48.72 19.35 -3.84
CA PHE A 734 -47.28 19.14 -3.99
C PHE A 734 -46.90 17.66 -3.88
N LYS A 735 -46.12 17.15 -4.84
CA LYS A 735 -45.57 15.78 -4.81
C LYS A 735 -44.04 15.71 -4.70
N ASN A 736 -43.35 16.86 -4.66
CA ASN A 736 -41.89 16.92 -4.63
C ASN A 736 -41.24 16.10 -5.77
N ASN A 737 -41.67 16.35 -7.00
CA ASN A 737 -41.29 15.64 -8.23
C ASN A 737 -41.64 14.14 -8.32
N GLN A 738 -42.17 13.51 -7.26
CA GLN A 738 -42.67 12.14 -7.36
C GLN A 738 -43.97 12.07 -8.19
N SER A 739 -44.20 10.94 -8.85
CA SER A 739 -45.39 10.68 -9.66
C SER A 739 -46.65 10.48 -8.81
N GLU A 740 -46.49 9.84 -7.65
CA GLU A 740 -47.53 9.53 -6.68
C GLU A 740 -47.32 10.28 -5.36
N TYR A 741 -48.38 10.45 -4.57
CA TYR A 741 -48.27 10.92 -3.18
C TYR A 741 -47.70 9.80 -2.31
N TRP A 742 -47.25 10.16 -1.11
CA TRP A 742 -46.94 9.18 -0.08
C TRP A 742 -48.21 8.47 0.41
N ASP A 743 -48.14 7.14 0.52
CA ASP A 743 -49.23 6.27 0.99
C ASP A 743 -49.20 6.00 2.50
N GLY A 744 -48.20 6.53 3.21
CA GLY A 744 -47.99 6.31 4.65
C GLY A 744 -47.11 5.11 4.99
N SER A 745 -46.63 4.34 4.00
CA SER A 745 -45.74 3.19 4.21
C SER A 745 -44.25 3.55 4.18
N ASP A 746 -43.41 2.76 4.84
CA ASP A 746 -41.95 2.96 4.81
C ASP A 746 -41.38 2.64 3.42
N VAL A 747 -40.71 3.63 2.80
CA VAL A 747 -40.10 3.48 1.48
C VAL A 747 -38.61 3.17 1.62
N TYR A 748 -38.25 1.89 1.54
CA TYR A 748 -36.86 1.45 1.44
C TYR A 748 -36.40 1.40 -0.02
N TYR A 749 -35.16 1.80 -0.29
CA TYR A 749 -34.61 1.82 -1.65
C TYR A 749 -33.11 1.49 -1.71
N THR A 750 -32.67 1.09 -2.90
CA THR A 750 -31.27 0.86 -3.25
C THR A 750 -30.89 1.64 -4.51
N VAL A 751 -29.60 1.66 -4.87
CA VAL A 751 -29.06 2.41 -6.01
C VAL A 751 -28.32 1.47 -6.96
N LYS A 752 -28.66 1.53 -8.24
CA LYS A 752 -28.10 0.67 -9.29
C LYS A 752 -27.58 1.52 -10.46
N ALA A 753 -26.49 1.08 -11.08
CA ALA A 753 -26.02 1.70 -12.32
C ALA A 753 -26.97 1.35 -13.48
N ARG A 754 -27.34 2.37 -14.27
CA ARG A 754 -28.27 2.20 -15.40
C ARG A 754 -27.62 1.43 -16.55
N GLU A 755 -26.40 1.80 -16.92
CA GLU A 755 -25.62 1.13 -17.95
C GLU A 755 -24.50 0.26 -17.34
N PRO A 756 -24.18 -0.89 -17.95
CA PRO A 756 -22.99 -1.65 -17.56
C PRO A 756 -21.69 -0.89 -17.85
N TYR A 757 -20.59 -1.35 -17.24
CA TYR A 757 -19.23 -0.88 -17.54
C TYR A 757 -18.28 -2.09 -17.47
N TYR A 758 -17.36 -2.21 -18.42
CA TYR A 758 -16.69 -3.49 -18.72
C TYR A 758 -17.69 -4.64 -18.95
N GLY A 759 -18.86 -4.31 -19.50
CA GLY A 759 -20.00 -5.22 -19.59
C GLY A 759 -20.60 -5.66 -18.24
N GLU A 760 -19.98 -5.40 -17.09
CA GLU A 760 -20.49 -5.75 -15.77
C GLU A 760 -21.64 -4.82 -15.38
N THR A 761 -22.74 -5.40 -14.88
CA THR A 761 -23.77 -4.65 -14.17
C THR A 761 -23.42 -4.62 -12.68
N PHE A 762 -23.60 -3.48 -12.04
CA PHE A 762 -23.22 -3.31 -10.63
C PHE A 762 -24.23 -2.43 -9.89
N GLN A 763 -24.32 -2.67 -8.59
CA GLN A 763 -25.32 -2.12 -7.68
C GLN A 763 -24.67 -1.86 -6.32
N TRP A 764 -25.19 -0.91 -5.57
CA TRP A 764 -24.82 -0.71 -4.17
C TRP A 764 -25.35 -1.86 -3.31
N ASN A 765 -24.45 -2.51 -2.56
CA ASN A 765 -24.85 -3.47 -1.52
C ASN A 765 -25.38 -2.74 -0.28
N GLY A 766 -26.52 -2.06 -0.42
CA GLY A 766 -27.09 -1.29 0.66
C GLY A 766 -28.49 -0.77 0.41
N ILE A 767 -29.11 -0.35 1.51
CA ILE A 767 -30.49 0.11 1.59
C ILE A 767 -30.53 1.43 2.35
N CYS A 768 -31.34 2.36 1.87
CA CYS A 768 -31.67 3.59 2.58
C CYS A 768 -33.18 3.64 2.85
N LEU A 769 -33.58 4.10 4.04
CA LEU A 769 -34.94 4.55 4.29
C LEU A 769 -35.12 5.94 3.69
N LEU A 770 -36.06 6.11 2.77
CA LEU A 770 -36.43 7.42 2.22
C LEU A 770 -37.47 8.07 3.14
N ALA A 771 -37.00 8.94 4.03
CA ALA A 771 -37.89 9.62 4.99
C ALA A 771 -39.03 10.38 4.28
N PRO A 772 -40.29 10.20 4.71
CA PRO A 772 -41.42 10.98 4.20
C PRO A 772 -41.22 12.47 4.44
N TYR A 773 -41.86 13.29 3.62
CA TYR A 773 -41.79 14.75 3.66
C TYR A 773 -43.20 15.32 3.72
N GLN A 774 -43.32 16.59 4.11
CA GLN A 774 -44.61 17.23 4.36
C GLN A 774 -44.62 18.66 3.81
N MET A 775 -45.79 19.16 3.46
CA MET A 775 -45.99 20.57 3.11
C MET A 775 -45.71 21.45 4.33
N GLY A 776 -45.18 22.66 4.11
CA GLY A 776 -44.96 23.63 5.19
C GLY A 776 -46.23 24.15 5.87
N PRO A 777 -46.08 24.86 7.00
CA PRO A 777 -47.19 25.48 7.72
C PRO A 777 -47.88 26.52 6.84
N THR A 778 -49.20 26.65 6.97
CA THR A 778 -49.98 27.59 6.14
C THR A 778 -50.01 28.99 6.76
N LEU A 779 -50.07 30.05 5.95
CA LEU A 779 -50.29 31.39 6.47
C LEU A 779 -51.71 31.49 7.07
N LYS A 780 -51.84 31.96 8.32
CA LYS A 780 -53.11 32.03 9.04
C LYS A 780 -53.67 33.44 9.08
N THR A 781 -52.82 34.40 9.47
CA THR A 781 -53.18 35.82 9.58
C THR A 781 -52.09 36.70 8.97
N LEU A 782 -52.50 37.82 8.38
CA LEU A 782 -51.60 38.84 7.83
C LEU A 782 -52.10 40.23 8.21
N LYS A 783 -51.35 40.93 9.06
CA LYS A 783 -51.65 42.29 9.52
C LYS A 783 -50.71 43.29 8.83
N LEU A 784 -51.24 44.08 7.92
CA LEU A 784 -50.51 45.08 7.16
C LEU A 784 -50.58 46.43 7.87
N LYS A 785 -49.43 47.07 8.11
CA LYS A 785 -49.33 48.42 8.67
C LYS A 785 -49.30 49.48 7.55
N ILE A 786 -49.35 50.78 7.91
CA ILE A 786 -49.24 51.96 7.02
C ILE A 786 -48.55 51.67 5.68
N ILE A 787 -49.26 51.91 4.57
CA ILE A 787 -48.76 51.80 3.20
C ILE A 787 -48.16 53.13 2.70
N SER A 788 -47.08 53.05 1.92
CA SER A 788 -46.48 54.16 1.21
C SER A 788 -47.13 54.36 -0.17
N ASN A 789 -47.46 55.62 -0.51
CA ASN A 789 -48.15 55.97 -1.76
C ASN A 789 -47.15 56.34 -2.88
N GLY A 790 -46.19 55.44 -3.16
CA GLY A 790 -45.20 55.58 -4.23
C GLY A 790 -45.53 54.76 -5.49
N GLU A 791 -44.66 54.84 -6.50
CA GLU A 791 -44.77 54.05 -7.76
C GLU A 791 -44.74 52.53 -7.50
N ALA A 792 -44.00 52.11 -6.47
CA ALA A 792 -44.05 50.75 -5.91
C ALA A 792 -44.52 50.83 -4.44
N PRO A 793 -45.84 50.73 -4.16
CA PRO A 793 -46.37 50.83 -2.80
C PRO A 793 -45.82 49.74 -1.88
N SER A 794 -45.40 50.11 -0.68
CA SER A 794 -44.87 49.19 0.34
C SER A 794 -45.46 49.47 1.72
N PHE A 795 -45.68 48.42 2.50
CA PHE A 795 -46.18 48.52 3.87
C PHE A 795 -45.00 48.69 4.83
N SER A 796 -45.13 49.55 5.83
CA SER A 796 -44.08 49.74 6.86
C SER A 796 -43.68 48.41 7.54
N SER A 797 -44.66 47.54 7.82
CA SER A 797 -44.42 46.13 8.15
C SER A 797 -45.64 45.24 7.88
N ALA A 798 -45.39 43.93 7.81
CA ALA A 798 -46.39 42.86 7.86
C ALA A 798 -46.22 42.03 9.14
N GLU A 799 -47.19 42.18 10.05
CA GLU A 799 -47.53 41.35 11.21
C GLU A 799 -48.14 39.99 10.78
N GLY A 800 -48.01 38.88 11.52
CA GLY A 800 -48.86 37.69 11.27
C GLY A 800 -48.47 36.40 11.98
N GLU A 801 -49.28 35.36 11.79
CA GLU A 801 -49.10 34.00 12.32
C GLU A 801 -49.08 32.95 11.21
N LEU A 802 -48.25 31.91 11.37
CA LEU A 802 -48.30 30.66 10.62
C LEU A 802 -49.08 29.59 11.40
N ASP A 803 -49.90 28.80 10.70
CA ASP A 803 -50.59 27.64 11.28
C ASP A 803 -49.76 26.37 11.08
N PHE A 804 -49.31 25.80 12.20
CA PHE A 804 -48.58 24.54 12.27
C PHE A 804 -49.49 23.33 12.58
N SER A 805 -50.82 23.50 12.70
CA SER A 805 -51.76 22.45 13.11
C SER A 805 -51.83 21.22 12.20
N LYS A 806 -51.23 21.30 11.01
CA LYS A 806 -51.14 20.21 10.02
C LYS A 806 -49.74 19.60 9.89
N ILE A 807 -48.77 20.05 10.68
CA ILE A 807 -47.42 19.52 10.70
C ILE A 807 -47.35 18.30 11.63
N ASP A 808 -46.82 17.20 11.12
CA ASP A 808 -46.46 16.02 11.90
C ASP A 808 -45.05 16.22 12.48
N PHE A 809 -45.00 16.64 13.75
CA PHE A 809 -43.74 16.92 14.46
C PHE A 809 -42.90 15.66 14.73
N THR A 810 -43.49 14.46 14.67
CA THR A 810 -42.74 13.20 14.75
C THR A 810 -41.93 12.90 13.47
N ARG A 811 -42.25 13.61 12.38
CA ARG A 811 -41.64 13.48 11.04
C ARG A 811 -40.91 14.75 10.59
N ILE A 812 -40.30 15.46 11.54
CA ILE A 812 -39.34 16.54 11.28
C ILE A 812 -37.93 15.96 11.43
N TYR A 813 -37.13 16.08 10.38
CA TYR A 813 -35.83 15.41 10.29
C TYR A 813 -34.66 16.40 10.33
N LYS A 814 -33.56 15.96 10.94
CA LYS A 814 -32.24 16.60 10.85
C LYS A 814 -31.71 16.41 9.42
N SER A 815 -30.76 17.24 8.99
CA SER A 815 -30.14 17.08 7.67
C SER A 815 -29.08 15.96 7.63
N SER A 816 -29.03 15.11 8.66
CA SER A 816 -28.06 14.03 8.86
C SER A 816 -28.74 12.67 8.98
N THR A 817 -27.99 11.63 8.65
CA THR A 817 -28.38 10.21 8.70
C THR A 817 -27.43 9.42 9.59
N THR A 818 -27.89 8.29 10.12
CA THR A 818 -27.02 7.20 10.59
C THR A 818 -26.70 6.25 9.43
N ARG A 819 -25.48 5.68 9.44
CA ARG A 819 -25.07 4.56 8.58
C ARG A 819 -24.59 3.43 9.50
N VAL A 820 -25.11 2.23 9.27
CA VAL A 820 -24.64 0.99 9.92
C VAL A 820 -24.28 0.00 8.82
N VAL A 821 -23.13 -0.65 8.95
CA VAL A 821 -22.77 -1.81 8.10
C VAL A 821 -23.20 -3.07 8.85
N LYS A 822 -24.12 -3.85 8.27
CA LYS A 822 -24.57 -5.12 8.84
C LYS A 822 -23.49 -6.20 8.68
N GLU A 823 -23.59 -7.29 9.44
CA GLU A 823 -22.61 -8.41 9.44
C GLU A 823 -22.35 -9.00 8.04
N ASN A 824 -23.35 -8.98 7.15
CA ASN A 824 -23.25 -9.40 5.75
C ASN A 824 -22.59 -8.36 4.82
N GLY A 825 -21.98 -7.30 5.36
CA GLY A 825 -21.35 -6.21 4.62
C GLY A 825 -22.33 -5.28 3.90
N MET A 826 -23.62 -5.33 4.24
CA MET A 826 -24.65 -4.46 3.66
C MET A 826 -24.70 -3.10 4.38
N ASP A 827 -24.64 -2.00 3.63
CA ASP A 827 -24.91 -0.67 4.18
C ASP A 827 -26.40 -0.50 4.49
N TYR A 828 -26.71 0.10 5.63
CA TYR A 828 -28.06 0.46 6.05
C TYR A 828 -28.06 1.91 6.52
N VAL A 829 -28.80 2.78 5.82
CA VAL A 829 -28.82 4.24 6.03
C VAL A 829 -30.22 4.69 6.45
N GLU A 830 -30.31 5.43 7.56
CA GLU A 830 -31.57 5.94 8.10
C GLU A 830 -31.46 7.43 8.47
N PRO A 831 -32.45 8.26 8.09
CA PRO A 831 -32.51 9.66 8.53
C PRO A 831 -32.77 9.83 10.02
N ILE A 832 -32.15 10.85 10.62
CA ILE A 832 -32.31 11.14 12.05
C ILE A 832 -33.47 12.11 12.24
N ALA A 833 -34.54 11.67 12.92
CA ALA A 833 -35.62 12.54 13.36
C ALA A 833 -35.19 13.45 14.52
N TYR A 834 -35.85 14.60 14.67
CA TYR A 834 -35.91 15.30 15.96
C TYR A 834 -36.87 14.56 16.90
N THR A 835 -36.72 14.74 18.21
CA THR A 835 -37.83 14.42 19.12
C THR A 835 -38.98 15.41 18.90
N GLU A 836 -40.20 15.01 19.22
CA GLU A 836 -41.38 15.87 19.05
C GLU A 836 -41.25 17.19 19.84
N GLU A 837 -40.65 17.16 21.04
CA GLU A 837 -40.39 18.35 21.84
C GLU A 837 -39.35 19.28 21.19
N GLU A 838 -38.23 18.73 20.68
CA GLU A 838 -37.24 19.50 19.92
C GLU A 838 -37.88 20.14 18.67
N ALA A 839 -38.71 19.38 17.96
CA ALA A 839 -39.34 19.80 16.71
C ALA A 839 -40.36 20.94 16.91
N ASN A 840 -41.17 20.90 17.98
CA ASN A 840 -42.12 21.98 18.31
C ASN A 840 -41.41 23.31 18.61
N LYS A 841 -40.25 23.24 19.27
CA LYS A 841 -39.40 24.40 19.61
C LYS A 841 -38.58 24.93 18.43
N LEU A 842 -38.39 24.10 17.40
CA LEU A 842 -37.54 24.41 16.26
C LEU A 842 -38.12 25.58 15.44
N LYS A 843 -37.35 26.68 15.38
CA LYS A 843 -37.65 27.86 14.53
C LYS A 843 -37.44 27.54 13.04
N MET A 844 -38.31 26.69 12.51
CA MET A 844 -38.17 26.00 11.23
C MET A 844 -38.69 26.77 10.03
N ALA A 845 -39.64 27.71 10.20
CA ALA A 845 -40.34 28.37 9.10
C ALA A 845 -40.11 29.88 9.07
N TYR A 846 -40.14 30.48 7.89
CA TYR A 846 -40.26 31.93 7.74
C TYR A 846 -41.04 32.28 6.48
N ILE A 847 -41.54 33.52 6.44
CA ILE A 847 -42.25 34.07 5.29
C ILE A 847 -41.36 35.06 4.52
N THR A 848 -41.42 34.98 3.19
CA THR A 848 -40.70 35.85 2.25
C THR A 848 -41.68 36.52 1.30
N PHE A 849 -41.60 37.85 1.17
CA PHE A 849 -42.31 38.66 0.21
C PHE A 849 -41.33 39.06 -0.90
N ARG A 850 -41.46 38.48 -2.09
CA ARG A 850 -40.64 38.80 -3.27
C ARG A 850 -41.45 39.62 -4.28
N TYR A 851 -40.97 40.82 -4.57
CA TYR A 851 -41.54 41.75 -5.55
C TYR A 851 -40.59 41.95 -6.72
N THR A 852 -41.09 41.84 -7.94
CA THR A 852 -40.30 42.00 -9.16
C THR A 852 -40.86 43.15 -10.00
N SER A 853 -40.02 44.10 -10.36
CA SER A 853 -40.31 45.20 -11.30
C SER A 853 -39.30 45.23 -12.44
N THR A 854 -39.46 46.17 -13.36
CA THR A 854 -38.49 46.46 -14.44
C THR A 854 -37.12 46.87 -13.92
N ALA A 855 -37.02 47.36 -12.67
CA ALA A 855 -35.77 47.75 -12.03
C ALA A 855 -35.05 46.59 -11.31
N GLY A 856 -35.72 45.43 -11.12
CA GLY A 856 -35.15 44.25 -10.47
C GLY A 856 -36.10 43.55 -9.51
N SER A 857 -35.56 42.57 -8.77
CA SER A 857 -36.28 41.84 -7.72
C SER A 857 -35.86 42.33 -6.34
N GLN A 858 -36.82 42.58 -5.46
CA GLN A 858 -36.63 42.96 -4.06
C GLN A 858 -37.30 41.92 -3.15
N GLU A 859 -36.68 41.66 -2.00
CA GLU A 859 -37.16 40.68 -1.02
C GLU A 859 -37.23 41.28 0.38
N ALA A 860 -38.36 41.06 1.05
CA ALA A 860 -38.55 41.33 2.46
C ALA A 860 -38.91 40.01 3.16
N SER A 861 -38.12 39.57 4.14
CA SER A 861 -38.33 38.26 4.80
C SER A 861 -38.22 38.33 6.32
N SER A 862 -38.79 37.32 6.96
CA SER A 862 -38.67 37.06 8.41
C SER A 862 -37.56 36.04 8.72
N SER A 863 -36.66 35.77 7.76
CA SER A 863 -35.60 34.76 7.87
C SER A 863 -34.66 34.90 9.08
N ASN A 864 -34.51 36.12 9.61
CA ASN A 864 -33.75 36.46 10.82
C ASN A 864 -34.53 36.24 12.14
N ASN A 865 -35.86 36.14 12.09
CA ASN A 865 -36.72 35.79 13.22
C ASN A 865 -37.79 34.78 12.79
N ARG A 866 -37.31 33.56 12.51
CA ARG A 866 -38.09 32.41 12.09
C ARG A 866 -39.10 31.97 13.16
N SER A 867 -40.24 31.45 12.72
CA SER A 867 -41.34 30.96 13.54
C SER A 867 -41.18 29.46 13.85
N SER A 868 -41.76 29.04 14.98
CA SER A 868 -41.90 27.65 15.44
C SER A 868 -43.35 27.37 15.82
N ALA A 869 -43.68 26.15 16.27
CA ALA A 869 -45.03 25.85 16.77
C ALA A 869 -45.36 26.65 18.04
N GLU A 870 -44.39 26.77 18.95
CA GLU A 870 -44.53 27.57 20.19
C GLU A 870 -44.53 29.08 19.94
N VAL A 871 -43.85 29.54 18.87
CA VAL A 871 -43.78 30.96 18.48
C VAL A 871 -44.16 31.10 17.00
N PRO A 872 -45.47 30.98 16.67
CA PRO A 872 -45.96 30.95 15.28
C PRO A 872 -45.94 32.32 14.59
N THR A 873 -45.70 33.39 15.36
CA THR A 873 -45.68 34.77 14.87
C THR A 873 -44.46 35.06 14.01
N PHE A 874 -44.61 35.92 13.00
CA PHE A 874 -43.51 36.52 12.24
C PHE A 874 -43.63 38.05 12.21
N LYS A 875 -42.57 38.72 11.75
CA LYS A 875 -42.59 40.14 11.37
C LYS A 875 -41.69 40.37 10.16
N VAL A 876 -42.20 41.09 9.16
CA VAL A 876 -41.46 41.50 7.96
C VAL A 876 -41.52 43.03 7.83
N PHE A 877 -40.40 43.67 7.52
CA PHE A 877 -40.33 45.13 7.30
C PHE A 877 -40.35 45.45 5.80
N ALA A 878 -41.01 46.55 5.42
CA ALA A 878 -41.04 47.05 4.04
C ALA A 878 -41.53 46.07 2.92
N PRO A 879 -42.46 45.11 3.14
CA PRO A 879 -42.96 44.29 2.03
C PRO A 879 -43.75 45.14 1.02
N PHE A 880 -43.56 44.89 -0.27
CA PHE A 880 -44.26 45.59 -1.35
C PHE A 880 -45.65 45.00 -1.62
N LEU A 881 -46.61 45.84 -2.00
CA LEU A 881 -47.84 45.41 -2.64
C LEU A 881 -47.51 44.69 -3.96
N ASN A 882 -48.32 43.69 -4.34
CA ASN A 882 -48.06 42.77 -5.46
C ASN A 882 -46.85 41.83 -5.28
N SER A 883 -46.26 41.75 -4.08
CA SER A 883 -45.29 40.69 -3.78
C SER A 883 -45.91 39.30 -3.91
N SER A 884 -45.15 38.37 -4.46
CA SER A 884 -45.34 36.94 -4.22
C SER A 884 -44.93 36.57 -2.79
N ILE A 885 -45.73 35.74 -2.14
CA ILE A 885 -45.56 35.30 -0.76
C ILE A 885 -45.12 33.84 -0.77
N TYR A 886 -43.96 33.55 -0.17
CA TYR A 886 -43.47 32.18 0.06
C TYR A 886 -43.51 31.84 1.54
N ILE A 887 -43.83 30.58 1.84
CA ILE A 887 -43.46 29.92 3.08
C ILE A 887 -42.16 29.17 2.82
N ASP A 888 -41.07 29.65 3.40
CA ASP A 888 -39.72 29.10 3.31
C ASP A 888 -39.34 28.34 4.59
N ASN A 889 -38.38 27.43 4.45
CA ASN A 889 -37.82 26.66 5.55
C ASN A 889 -36.42 27.16 5.94
N GLY A 890 -36.07 27.01 7.22
CA GLY A 890 -34.73 27.28 7.72
C GLY A 890 -33.68 26.22 7.35
N ASN A 891 -34.14 25.05 6.88
CA ASN A 891 -33.40 23.93 6.31
C ASN A 891 -34.40 23.08 5.51
N SER A 892 -34.04 22.61 4.31
CA SER A 892 -34.94 21.80 3.47
C SER A 892 -35.15 20.36 3.95
N SER A 893 -34.50 19.91 5.04
CA SER A 893 -34.87 18.65 5.68
C SER A 893 -36.23 18.72 6.40
N TYR A 894 -36.70 19.91 6.78
CA TYR A 894 -37.88 20.10 7.65
C TYR A 894 -39.21 19.89 6.92
N PHE A 895 -39.53 20.75 5.94
CA PHE A 895 -40.79 20.72 5.19
C PHE A 895 -40.64 21.37 3.81
N TYR A 896 -41.52 21.00 2.88
CA TYR A 896 -41.57 21.52 1.51
C TYR A 896 -41.99 23.00 1.49
N ARG A 897 -41.05 23.87 1.12
CA ARG A 897 -41.30 25.30 0.89
C ARG A 897 -42.18 25.52 -0.34
N TYR A 898 -43.04 26.52 -0.31
CA TYR A 898 -44.01 26.74 -1.38
C TYR A 898 -44.49 28.20 -1.46
N TYR A 899 -45.11 28.58 -2.58
CA TYR A 899 -45.79 29.87 -2.71
C TYR A 899 -47.18 29.82 -2.07
N GLN A 900 -47.42 30.66 -1.07
CA GLN A 900 -48.77 30.87 -0.53
C GLN A 900 -49.65 31.61 -1.55
N GLY A 901 -49.15 32.69 -2.14
CA GLY A 901 -49.98 33.55 -2.99
C GLY A 901 -49.34 34.86 -3.41
N TYR A 902 -50.17 35.79 -3.85
CA TYR A 902 -49.81 37.17 -4.17
C TYR A 902 -50.55 38.13 -3.24
N LEU A 903 -49.85 39.11 -2.68
CA LEU A 903 -50.45 40.20 -1.92
C LEU A 903 -51.12 41.19 -2.86
N ARG A 904 -52.45 41.27 -2.87
CA ARG A 904 -53.24 42.13 -3.77
C ARG A 904 -54.03 43.18 -3.01
N LYS A 905 -54.39 44.26 -3.70
CA LYS A 905 -55.44 45.18 -3.24
C LYS A 905 -56.80 44.49 -3.37
N GLY A 906 -57.66 44.67 -2.38
CA GLY A 906 -59.03 44.18 -2.39
C GLY A 906 -59.97 45.09 -3.20
N LYS A 907 -61.27 44.91 -3.01
CA LYS A 907 -62.31 45.67 -3.75
C LYS A 907 -62.41 47.13 -3.29
N ASP A 908 -62.26 47.37 -2.00
CA ASP A 908 -62.33 48.70 -1.39
C ASP A 908 -60.93 49.28 -1.14
N GLU A 909 -60.78 50.61 -1.11
CA GLU A 909 -59.47 51.27 -1.15
C GLU A 909 -58.49 50.87 -0.04
N LYS A 910 -59.00 50.52 1.16
CA LYS A 910 -58.22 50.10 2.33
C LYS A 910 -58.30 48.59 2.61
N THR A 911 -58.76 47.80 1.65
CA THR A 911 -58.79 46.33 1.75
C THR A 911 -57.65 45.69 0.98
N PHE A 912 -57.17 44.54 1.47
CA PHE A 912 -56.11 43.75 0.86
C PHE A 912 -56.45 42.28 1.00
N ILE A 913 -56.00 41.45 0.06
CA ILE A 913 -56.28 40.02 -0.01
C ILE A 913 -55.00 39.26 -0.38
N ILE A 914 -55.01 37.94 -0.14
CA ILE A 914 -54.02 37.03 -0.69
C ILE A 914 -54.70 36.20 -1.78
N GLU A 915 -54.23 36.36 -3.00
CA GLU A 915 -54.64 35.56 -4.15
C GLU A 915 -53.77 34.29 -4.20
N ASN A 916 -54.37 33.10 -4.22
CA ASN A 916 -53.60 31.84 -4.30
C ASN A 916 -52.66 31.84 -5.51
N TYR A 917 -51.42 31.38 -5.32
CA TYR A 917 -50.39 31.43 -6.37
C TYR A 917 -50.77 30.60 -7.61
N ASN A 918 -51.52 29.53 -7.40
CA ASN A 918 -52.11 28.71 -8.45
C ASN A 918 -53.59 28.47 -8.10
N SER A 919 -54.48 28.59 -9.09
CA SER A 919 -55.93 28.42 -8.90
C SER A 919 -56.35 27.00 -8.52
N SER A 920 -55.47 26.00 -8.69
CA SER A 920 -55.71 24.63 -8.23
C SER A 920 -55.41 24.41 -6.74
N TYR A 921 -54.83 25.39 -6.04
CA TYR A 921 -54.52 25.29 -4.62
C TYR A 921 -55.78 25.50 -3.75
N GLU A 922 -55.95 24.61 -2.78
CA GLU A 922 -57.07 24.58 -1.82
C GLU A 922 -56.59 25.03 -0.42
N LEU A 923 -55.66 26.00 -0.39
CA LEU A 923 -55.10 26.55 0.84
C LEU A 923 -56.18 27.21 1.72
N PRO A 924 -56.06 27.17 3.06
CA PRO A 924 -56.94 27.90 3.96
C PRO A 924 -56.99 29.40 3.64
N GLU A 925 -58.16 30.01 3.84
CA GLU A 925 -58.33 31.46 3.69
C GLU A 925 -57.50 32.21 4.74
N VAL A 926 -56.74 33.21 4.30
CA VAL A 926 -55.89 34.01 5.17
C VAL A 926 -56.65 35.24 5.66
N GLN A 927 -56.73 35.43 6.97
CA GLN A 927 -57.31 36.65 7.53
C GLN A 927 -56.36 37.84 7.32
N VAL A 928 -56.66 38.70 6.36
CA VAL A 928 -55.90 39.93 6.09
C VAL A 928 -56.55 41.12 6.80
N ILE A 929 -55.74 41.87 7.56
CA ILE A 929 -56.15 43.05 8.34
C ILE A 929 -55.24 44.22 7.94
N TYR A 930 -55.79 45.42 7.72
CA TYR A 930 -55.02 46.64 7.52
C TYR A 930 -55.19 47.58 8.71
N GLU A 931 -54.09 48.09 9.24
CA GLU A 931 -54.02 49.05 10.35
C GLU A 931 -53.18 50.27 9.92
N GLU A 932 -53.82 51.43 9.95
CA GLU A 932 -53.25 52.75 9.64
C GLU A 932 -52.64 53.41 10.89
#